data_AF-A0A7S0CZ15-F1
#
_entry.id   AF-A0A7S0CZ15-F1
#
_cell.length_a   1.000
_cell.length_b   1.000
_cell.length_c   1.000
_cell.angle_alpha   90.00
_cell.angle_beta   90.00
_cell.angle_gamma   90.00
#
_symmetry.space_group_name_H-M   'P 1'
#
loop_
_entity.id
_entity.type
_entity.pdbx_description
1 polymer ?
#
loop_
_entity_poly.entity_id
_entity_poly.type
_entity_poly.pdbx_seq_one_letter_code
_entity_poly.pdbx_strand_id
1 'polypeptide(L)'
;MRLWVVLVLAIGSKCSAPSPDFPPSSPFQIDELISGPLDDAKCNIEAVDQANNAQLACILSDLMDTTFFRLFPVKLGKECPFFNKAEPKAPETCDGDAADGVGMPLSSMKSFASSPLTRDTEPEPACSLDTTGSGAIRFAPATDEVDESLSRREGKVIGNTKGRCDDENQPTFWLDMCDDIEVGGPNPTVVNLRKNPERWTGYNGSAVWRAIYQENCFPTSSSGAFHYEDRVLYKLLSAMHTSINVHIATNHYPPRKGKRTHWEPNPAHFVERYAEHPDRIKNLHFGFVVLLRAVRKAGPYLLKLDYRTDPSANASAPEGSGRHTRALVERLLQTDLLKSCNEVFSAFDESLLFHGERDGTPVAQLKINFKSAFRNISKILDCVSCQKCKLHGKLALLGLGTALKALLLPAPLLDEGLKKHEVVALINILGKFSKAIQGAKELTSLYRNKVKSLRKAVGVGKPVGAEKREKTSDSFVLPTDEIPSTYGKFPGSFLESADKAVSIISGLKLSEKDEDILIDAALAFDPRLLILARHYAYNPTHFVKHALRILKRPLPPGFVGSVGGFPEGVPGVGTGRMETYDLVVVGGGLTGLTSALSILDAGGRVALLEKEPFVGGNSAWASSGVNAARDLESEEQSNKDSKALFFEDTFKSGNGDKTLVHALVNGSYTALQWIQHRLDVELDEVSQLGGHSVARTHRGDFGMVGQELVRRMANEVKKFKEPQLTLLTSSRVTRLIGDSESGIRGVEYKSTGKKGAGSSGSVFGRFIAVTTGGYANDQEIDSVLHQARPELKGMPTTNGRWATGDGIKLSTKIGAGSIDLDKVQVHPTAFLDPSKPNATRKTLCAELMRGVGGILLTRNGARFIDELAPRDVVVAAMKKASKESDKEGFIILLSEAMRIAAGKHAEHYLKRGLMSRFSSLSEVETWAGVSLTKSVQEYNMVAEKRGIGPFGKQYYHNTPMDINSPFLAGIVVPAVHYTMGGIRISSTASVLTSSGTPIPNLLAGGEVAGGTHGKNRLGGNALTECLVFGRIIAHRVLEQSDGGFTDAEGTPHGTTNGKPKISTLRAVKPMELAKHTSMDDCWIAIDGKVYDMTDFLEEHPAGPEAILEVSGRDATEEFKSIHTLAMLEDFDPLGTLVKD
;
A
#
# COMPACT_ATOMS: atom_id res chain seq x y z
N MET A 1 38.37 -12.15 57.34
CA MET A 1 38.60 -10.72 57.64
C MET A 1 38.61 -10.01 56.31
N ARG A 2 37.48 -9.46 55.84
CA ARG A 2 36.85 -8.23 56.34
C ARG A 2 37.86 -7.13 56.63
N LEU A 3 37.56 -6.00 56.03
CA LEU A 3 37.97 -4.62 56.31
C LEU A 3 39.20 -4.14 55.56
N TRP A 4 39.00 -3.32 54.51
CA TRP A 4 38.55 -1.92 54.61
C TRP A 4 39.62 -1.03 55.25
N VAL A 5 39.95 0.02 54.51
CA VAL A 5 40.22 1.35 55.09
C VAL A 5 41.62 1.53 55.66
N VAL A 6 42.55 1.70 54.72
CA VAL A 6 43.42 2.88 54.64
C VAL A 6 43.44 3.27 53.16
N LEU A 7 42.42 3.92 52.59
CA LEU A 7 42.08 5.34 52.78
C LEU A 7 43.35 6.21 52.75
N VAL A 8 43.71 6.76 51.59
CA VAL A 8 43.27 8.09 51.11
C VAL A 8 44.24 9.19 51.59
N LEU A 9 44.50 10.12 50.67
CA LEU A 9 45.33 11.35 50.74
C LEU A 9 46.81 11.08 50.37
N ALA A 10 47.45 11.75 49.40
CA ALA A 10 47.21 13.13 48.97
C ALA A 10 47.91 13.46 47.62
N ILE A 11 47.30 14.40 46.86
CA ILE A 11 47.89 15.37 45.90
C ILE A 11 48.32 14.81 44.53
N GLY A 12 47.88 15.31 43.37
CA GLY A 12 47.00 16.42 43.03
C GLY A 12 47.11 16.76 41.53
N SER A 13 46.09 17.45 41.01
CA SER A 13 46.21 18.46 39.94
C SER A 13 46.63 18.02 38.53
N LYS A 14 45.66 17.88 37.60
CA LYS A 14 45.26 18.92 36.63
C LYS A 14 44.50 18.34 35.42
N CYS A 15 43.60 19.18 34.94
CA CYS A 15 42.74 19.03 33.78
C CYS A 15 43.40 18.43 32.54
N SER A 16 42.68 17.54 31.86
CA SER A 16 42.53 17.51 30.38
C SER A 16 41.32 16.64 30.05
N ALA A 17 40.38 17.19 29.28
CA ALA A 17 39.21 16.47 28.80
C ALA A 17 39.63 15.31 27.87
N PRO A 18 38.92 14.17 27.90
CA PRO A 18 38.83 13.28 26.75
C PRO A 18 37.43 13.29 26.14
N SER A 19 37.45 13.14 24.82
CA SER A 19 36.39 12.97 23.83
C SER A 19 35.18 12.10 24.24
N PRO A 20 34.00 12.31 23.61
CA PRO A 20 32.88 11.38 23.73
C PRO A 20 33.15 10.10 22.90
N ASP A 21 32.42 9.03 23.25
CA ASP A 21 32.30 7.74 22.55
C ASP A 21 33.07 6.55 23.14
N PHE A 22 32.59 6.03 24.28
CA PHE A 22 32.57 4.58 24.55
C PHE A 22 31.28 4.19 25.30
N PRO A 23 30.59 3.08 24.95
CA PRO A 23 29.41 2.60 25.65
C PRO A 23 29.76 2.00 27.03
N PRO A 24 28.79 1.91 27.96
CA PRO A 24 29.02 1.57 29.36
C PRO A 24 29.65 0.19 29.58
N SER A 25 30.35 0.07 30.71
CA SER A 25 31.36 -0.94 31.06
C SER A 25 30.82 -2.27 31.62
N SER A 26 29.62 -2.71 31.23
CA SER A 26 29.19 -4.11 31.42
C SER A 26 28.52 -4.64 30.15
N PRO A 27 28.76 -5.90 29.73
CA PRO A 27 28.16 -6.44 28.53
C PRO A 27 26.70 -6.79 28.81
N PHE A 28 25.83 -5.79 28.89
CA PHE A 28 24.40 -6.01 28.91
C PHE A 28 24.01 -6.73 27.61
N GLN A 29 23.52 -7.96 27.72
CA GLN A 29 23.07 -8.72 26.57
C GLN A 29 21.74 -8.10 26.12
N ILE A 30 21.76 -7.35 25.02
CA ILE A 30 20.56 -6.84 24.32
C ILE A 30 19.49 -7.93 24.11
N ASP A 31 19.89 -9.19 24.12
CA ASP A 31 19.01 -10.35 24.02
C ASP A 31 18.12 -10.56 25.27
N GLU A 32 18.54 -10.06 26.46
CA GLU A 32 17.71 -10.08 27.68
C GLU A 32 16.53 -9.09 27.62
N LEU A 33 16.56 -8.09 26.73
CA LEU A 33 15.53 -7.05 26.61
C LEU A 33 14.17 -7.60 26.13
N ILE A 34 14.19 -8.71 25.39
CA ILE A 34 13.02 -9.31 24.74
C ILE A 34 12.85 -10.80 25.12
N SER A 35 13.30 -11.19 26.32
CA SER A 35 13.20 -12.58 26.78
C SER A 35 12.87 -12.69 28.26
N GLY A 36 12.29 -13.84 28.65
CA GLY A 36 12.09 -14.21 30.06
C GLY A 36 10.66 -14.04 30.58
N PRO A 37 10.43 -14.41 31.86
CA PRO A 37 9.09 -14.49 32.46
C PRO A 37 8.44 -13.11 32.65
N LEU A 38 7.11 -13.07 32.57
CA LEU A 38 6.30 -11.90 32.90
C LEU A 38 5.80 -11.97 34.34
N ASP A 39 6.16 -10.99 35.15
CA ASP A 39 5.69 -10.92 36.54
C ASP A 39 4.18 -10.65 36.58
N ASP A 40 3.46 -11.29 37.51
CA ASP A 40 2.00 -11.22 37.69
C ASP A 40 1.16 -11.77 36.51
N ALA A 41 1.76 -12.52 35.57
CA ALA A 41 1.06 -13.30 34.53
C ALA A 41 1.70 -14.69 34.35
N LYS A 42 0.90 -15.73 34.09
CA LYS A 42 1.38 -17.11 33.91
C LYS A 42 1.93 -17.38 32.48
N CYS A 43 2.81 -16.50 31.98
CA CYS A 43 3.47 -16.65 30.68
C CYS A 43 4.81 -15.88 30.61
N ASN A 44 5.53 -16.02 29.49
CA ASN A 44 6.80 -15.33 29.23
C ASN A 44 6.68 -14.44 27.97
N ILE A 45 7.69 -13.60 27.71
CA ILE A 45 7.71 -12.72 26.54
C ILE A 45 7.58 -13.52 25.25
N GLU A 46 8.24 -14.67 25.16
CA GLU A 46 8.27 -15.52 23.97
C GLU A 46 6.88 -16.06 23.61
N ALA A 47 6.10 -16.47 24.60
CA ALA A 47 4.72 -16.90 24.42
C ALA A 47 3.82 -15.74 23.96
N VAL A 48 4.05 -14.53 24.47
CA VAL A 48 3.33 -13.32 24.02
C VAL A 48 3.70 -12.96 22.58
N ASP A 49 4.99 -13.05 22.23
CA ASP A 49 5.50 -12.85 20.87
C ASP A 49 4.92 -13.88 19.88
N GLN A 50 4.82 -15.14 20.29
CA GLN A 50 4.22 -16.21 19.51
C GLN A 50 2.70 -16.03 19.37
N ALA A 51 2.02 -15.53 20.42
CA ALA A 51 0.61 -15.20 20.36
C ALA A 51 0.35 -13.99 19.45
N ASN A 52 1.23 -12.99 19.48
CA ASN A 52 1.27 -11.85 18.56
C ASN A 52 1.84 -12.23 17.18
N ASN A 53 1.44 -13.39 16.66
CA ASN A 53 1.84 -13.90 15.36
C ASN A 53 1.28 -13.04 14.21
N ALA A 54 1.76 -13.32 13.00
CA ALA A 54 1.31 -12.64 11.78
C ALA A 54 -0.21 -12.70 11.59
N GLN A 55 -0.89 -13.76 12.03
CA GLN A 55 -2.34 -13.89 11.89
C GLN A 55 -3.11 -12.94 12.82
N LEU A 56 -2.80 -12.92 14.12
CA LEU A 56 -3.44 -12.01 15.08
C LEU A 56 -3.13 -10.54 14.77
N ALA A 57 -1.87 -10.24 14.44
CA ALA A 57 -1.45 -8.89 14.10
C ALA A 57 -2.13 -8.37 12.82
N CYS A 58 -2.30 -9.21 11.79
CA CYS A 58 -3.05 -8.86 10.59
C CYS A 58 -4.52 -8.57 10.91
N ILE A 59 -5.20 -9.45 11.67
CA ILE A 59 -6.60 -9.25 12.05
C ILE A 59 -6.80 -7.95 12.82
N LEU A 60 -5.91 -7.64 13.77
CA LEU A 60 -5.98 -6.38 14.53
C LEU A 60 -5.71 -5.17 13.64
N SER A 61 -4.81 -5.26 12.67
CA SER A 61 -4.57 -4.17 11.71
C SER A 61 -5.79 -3.94 10.81
N ASP A 62 -6.37 -5.00 10.27
CA ASP A 62 -7.56 -4.94 9.42
C ASP A 62 -8.76 -4.36 10.20
N LEU A 63 -8.94 -4.77 11.46
CA LEU A 63 -9.98 -4.24 12.34
C LEU A 63 -9.86 -2.73 12.53
N MET A 64 -8.67 -2.23 12.89
CA MET A 64 -8.40 -0.79 13.08
C MET A 64 -8.67 0.04 11.82
N ASP A 65 -8.62 -0.58 10.64
CA ASP A 65 -8.81 0.09 9.35
C ASP A 65 -10.29 0.16 8.91
N THR A 66 -11.17 -0.61 9.56
CA THR A 66 -12.61 -0.55 9.31
C THR A 66 -13.22 0.79 9.74
N THR A 67 -14.32 1.20 9.08
CA THR A 67 -15.02 2.45 9.40
C THR A 67 -15.51 2.51 10.86
N PHE A 68 -15.91 1.38 11.43
CA PHE A 68 -16.39 1.32 12.81
C PHE A 68 -15.28 1.63 13.83
N PHE A 69 -14.09 1.06 13.63
CA PHE A 69 -12.98 1.20 14.58
C PHE A 69 -12.06 2.39 14.29
N ARG A 70 -12.09 2.99 13.09
CA ARG A 70 -11.27 4.17 12.76
C ARG A 70 -11.88 5.50 13.19
N LEU A 71 -13.20 5.55 13.43
CA LEU A 71 -13.91 6.76 13.83
C LEU A 71 -13.98 6.85 15.35
N PHE A 72 -13.40 7.90 15.92
CA PHE A 72 -13.32 8.08 17.37
C PHE A 72 -13.82 9.47 17.78
N PRO A 73 -14.80 9.58 18.69
CA PRO A 73 -15.22 10.86 19.23
C PRO A 73 -14.21 11.36 20.27
N VAL A 74 -13.82 12.63 20.20
CA VAL A 74 -12.83 13.22 21.11
C VAL A 74 -13.16 14.67 21.43
N LYS A 75 -12.82 15.11 22.64
CA LYS A 75 -12.86 16.52 23.05
C LYS A 75 -11.46 17.01 23.42
N LEU A 76 -10.96 17.96 22.64
CA LEU A 76 -9.58 18.45 22.74
C LEU A 76 -9.44 19.84 23.40
N GLY A 77 -10.49 20.67 23.36
CA GLY A 77 -10.46 22.09 23.79
C GLY A 77 -10.61 22.38 25.29
N LYS A 78 -10.27 21.46 26.21
CA LYS A 78 -10.36 21.70 27.67
C LYS A 78 -9.07 22.33 28.20
N GLU A 79 -9.17 23.35 29.05
CA GLU A 79 -8.03 24.05 29.66
C GLU A 79 -7.32 23.16 30.70
N CYS A 80 -5.99 23.29 30.80
CA CYS A 80 -5.17 22.53 31.74
C CYS A 80 -5.43 22.97 33.19
N PRO A 81 -5.82 22.04 34.10
CA PRO A 81 -6.11 22.40 35.49
C PRO A 81 -4.86 22.48 36.39
N PHE A 82 -3.67 22.05 35.93
CA PHE A 82 -2.47 21.87 36.76
C PHE A 82 -1.32 22.86 36.48
N PHE A 83 -1.16 23.32 35.23
CA PHE A 83 -0.06 24.21 34.84
C PHE A 83 -0.61 25.61 34.52
N ASN A 84 -0.26 26.60 35.34
CA ASN A 84 -0.56 28.00 35.05
C ASN A 84 0.22 28.46 33.80
N LYS A 85 -0.47 29.20 32.93
CA LYS A 85 -0.03 29.69 31.61
C LYS A 85 1.42 30.23 31.60
N ALA A 86 2.32 29.57 30.86
CA ALA A 86 3.30 30.18 29.93
C ALA A 86 4.27 29.13 29.34
N GLU A 87 3.87 28.42 28.28
CA GLU A 87 4.80 28.14 27.18
C GLU A 87 4.38 29.07 26.02
N PRO A 88 5.30 29.80 25.38
CA PRO A 88 4.93 30.79 24.38
C PRO A 88 4.22 30.12 23.20
N LYS A 89 3.03 30.64 22.87
CA LYS A 89 2.31 30.27 21.64
C LYS A 89 3.25 30.46 20.45
N ALA A 90 3.39 29.43 19.61
CA ALA A 90 3.97 29.60 18.28
C ALA A 90 3.06 30.57 17.49
N PRO A 91 3.63 31.57 16.79
CA PRO A 91 2.83 32.62 16.17
C PRO A 91 1.97 32.07 15.02
N GLU A 92 0.73 32.55 14.98
CA GLU A 92 -0.20 32.47 13.86
C GLU A 92 0.33 33.34 12.70
N THR A 93 0.05 32.88 11.48
CA THR A 93 0.32 33.46 10.14
C THR A 93 1.64 33.10 9.43
N CYS A 94 1.48 32.43 8.29
CA CYS A 94 2.47 32.35 7.22
C CYS A 94 2.19 33.50 6.24
N ASP A 95 2.80 34.65 6.47
CA ASP A 95 3.16 35.58 5.41
C ASP A 95 4.57 36.06 5.73
N GLY A 96 5.49 35.78 4.81
CA GLY A 96 6.86 36.27 4.91
C GLY A 96 6.94 37.67 4.33
N ASP A 97 7.58 38.58 5.05
CA ASP A 97 8.35 39.65 4.44
C ASP A 97 9.57 39.97 5.30
N ALA A 98 10.69 40.18 4.60
CA ALA A 98 12.04 40.33 5.11
C ALA A 98 12.27 41.64 5.87
N ALA A 99 13.27 41.69 6.76
CA ALA A 99 14.26 42.77 6.83
C ALA A 99 15.37 42.52 7.87
N ASP A 100 16.52 43.10 7.55
CA ASP A 100 17.83 42.98 8.16
C ASP A 100 18.00 43.53 9.59
N GLY A 101 19.01 42.99 10.29
CA GLY A 101 20.07 43.82 10.88
C GLY A 101 19.90 44.42 12.28
N VAL A 102 20.84 44.02 13.16
CA VAL A 102 21.50 44.83 14.21
C VAL A 102 20.80 44.95 15.58
N GLY A 103 21.50 44.49 16.63
CA GLY A 103 21.41 45.09 17.99
C GLY A 103 21.23 44.13 19.17
N MET A 104 22.32 43.55 19.69
CA MET A 104 22.44 43.25 21.14
C MET A 104 22.84 44.57 21.86
N PRO A 105 22.56 44.82 23.17
CA PRO A 105 22.84 43.88 24.27
C PRO A 105 21.95 43.92 25.54
N LEU A 106 22.22 42.91 26.38
CA LEU A 106 21.98 42.78 27.83
C LEU A 106 22.01 44.09 28.62
N SER A 107 21.13 44.22 29.62
CA SER A 107 21.57 44.57 30.99
C SER A 107 20.51 44.31 32.07
N SER A 108 21.02 43.97 33.26
CA SER A 108 20.38 44.04 34.59
C SER A 108 19.68 42.81 35.18
N MET A 109 20.54 41.85 35.55
CA MET A 109 20.66 41.24 36.89
C MET A 109 19.76 41.75 38.03
N LYS A 110 19.31 40.75 38.82
CA LYS A 110 19.25 40.67 40.29
C LYS A 110 18.14 41.41 41.05
N SER A 111 17.35 40.61 41.78
CA SER A 111 17.09 40.82 43.20
C SER A 111 16.46 39.61 43.91
N PHE A 112 17.19 39.14 44.93
CA PHE A 112 16.73 38.65 46.23
C PHE A 112 16.02 37.29 46.36
N ALA A 113 16.83 36.32 46.79
CA ALA A 113 16.44 35.33 47.79
C ALA A 113 16.56 35.92 49.21
N SER A 114 15.64 35.56 50.11
CA SER A 114 15.94 35.36 51.54
C SER A 114 14.86 34.54 52.25
N SER A 115 15.33 33.44 52.85
CA SER A 115 14.67 32.28 53.49
C SER A 115 14.20 32.56 54.94
N PRO A 116 13.62 31.61 55.70
CA PRO A 116 14.43 30.56 56.36
C PRO A 116 13.81 29.14 56.51
N LEU A 117 14.56 28.15 56.03
CA LEU A 117 15.00 26.90 56.68
C LEU A 117 14.20 26.31 57.88
N THR A 118 13.86 25.02 57.80
CA THR A 118 14.58 23.93 58.51
C THR A 118 14.47 22.60 57.76
N ARG A 119 15.57 21.83 57.80
CA ARG A 119 15.83 20.58 57.09
C ARG A 119 15.03 19.43 57.68
N ASP A 120 14.50 18.58 56.80
CA ASP A 120 14.92 17.19 56.77
C ASP A 120 15.10 16.76 55.31
N THR A 121 16.22 16.11 55.04
CA THR A 121 16.61 15.53 53.76
C THR A 121 15.67 14.38 53.41
N GLU A 122 14.72 14.61 52.50
CA GLU A 122 14.00 13.51 51.85
C GLU A 122 14.79 12.97 50.66
N PRO A 123 14.82 11.64 50.46
CA PRO A 123 15.55 11.01 49.36
C PRO A 123 14.97 11.43 48.02
N GLU A 124 15.83 11.71 47.03
CA GLU A 124 15.35 11.92 45.66
C GLU A 124 14.52 10.71 45.21
N PRO A 125 13.32 10.92 44.62
CA PRO A 125 12.54 9.80 44.09
C PRO A 125 13.26 9.24 42.87
N ALA A 126 13.73 8.00 42.98
CA ALA A 126 14.35 7.20 41.91
C ALA A 126 13.43 6.90 40.71
N CYS A 127 12.30 7.61 40.57
CA CYS A 127 11.36 7.52 39.45
C CYS A 127 11.52 8.67 38.43
N SER A 128 12.45 9.59 38.62
CA SER A 128 12.87 10.47 37.52
C SER A 128 13.74 9.65 36.57
N LEU A 129 13.22 9.38 35.37
CA LEU A 129 14.06 9.14 34.19
C LEU A 129 15.18 10.19 34.22
N ASP A 130 16.42 9.72 34.33
CA ASP A 130 17.60 10.57 34.32
C ASP A 130 17.67 11.28 32.97
N THR A 131 17.17 12.52 32.91
CA THR A 131 17.27 13.41 31.75
C THR A 131 18.39 14.41 31.94
N THR A 132 19.47 14.05 32.65
CA THR A 132 20.65 14.91 32.84
C THR A 132 21.52 15.05 31.58
N GLY A 133 21.10 14.50 30.44
CA GLY A 133 21.61 14.89 29.13
C GLY A 133 21.31 16.36 28.84
N SER A 134 22.28 17.23 29.13
CA SER A 134 22.32 18.66 28.85
C SER A 134 22.30 18.98 27.35
N GLY A 135 21.18 18.67 26.70
CA GLY A 135 20.92 18.92 25.30
C GLY A 135 19.46 19.33 25.12
N ALA A 136 19.13 20.57 25.47
CA ALA A 136 17.89 21.17 25.02
C ALA A 136 17.81 21.02 23.49
N ILE A 137 16.89 20.20 22.98
CA ILE A 137 16.54 20.22 21.56
C ILE A 137 15.87 21.57 21.33
N ARG A 138 16.69 22.57 20.98
CA ARG A 138 16.23 23.84 20.44
C ARG A 138 15.57 23.49 19.09
N PHE A 139 14.28 23.75 18.97
CA PHE A 139 13.36 23.38 17.88
C PHE A 139 12.65 22.04 18.05
N ALA A 140 11.53 22.04 18.80
CA ALA A 140 10.41 21.18 18.46
C ALA A 140 9.73 21.79 17.21
N PRO A 141 9.51 21.03 16.12
CA PRO A 141 8.72 21.52 14.99
C PRO A 141 7.30 21.84 15.46
N ALA A 142 6.62 22.79 14.80
CA ALA A 142 5.19 23.01 15.01
C ALA A 142 4.44 21.69 14.81
N THR A 143 3.66 21.27 15.80
CA THR A 143 2.88 20.03 15.68
C THR A 143 1.64 20.32 14.85
N ASP A 144 1.42 19.55 13.78
CA ASP A 144 0.19 19.64 13.00
C ASP A 144 -1.04 19.48 13.89
N GLU A 145 -2.07 20.26 13.62
CA GLU A 145 -3.38 20.09 14.24
C GLU A 145 -4.00 18.73 13.88
N VAL A 146 -5.00 18.32 14.67
CA VAL A 146 -5.78 17.13 14.38
C VAL A 146 -6.67 17.42 13.16
N ASP A 147 -6.57 16.58 12.13
CA ASP A 147 -7.40 16.65 10.93
C ASP A 147 -8.83 16.19 11.26
N GLU A 148 -9.76 17.13 11.30
CA GLU A 148 -11.18 16.89 11.56
C GLU A 148 -12.00 16.58 10.29
N SER A 149 -11.35 16.52 9.11
CA SER A 149 -12.05 16.29 7.84
C SER A 149 -12.57 14.86 7.74
N LEU A 150 -13.89 14.71 7.54
CA LEU A 150 -14.55 13.43 7.28
C LEU A 150 -15.02 13.37 5.82
N SER A 151 -14.95 12.18 5.21
CA SER A 151 -15.53 11.97 3.87
C SER A 151 -17.06 12.13 3.90
N ARG A 152 -17.70 12.38 2.74
CA ARG A 152 -19.18 12.53 2.64
C ARG A 152 -19.96 11.31 3.17
N ARG A 153 -19.38 10.11 3.15
CA ARG A 153 -19.98 8.90 3.74
C ARG A 153 -19.80 8.87 5.26
N GLU A 154 -18.64 9.29 5.78
CA GLU A 154 -18.34 9.35 7.21
C GLU A 154 -19.09 10.48 7.93
N GLY A 155 -19.35 11.61 7.26
CA GLY A 155 -20.13 12.72 7.83
C GLY A 155 -21.61 12.39 8.07
N LYS A 156 -22.19 11.42 7.34
CA LYS A 156 -23.57 10.94 7.53
C LYS A 156 -23.72 9.94 8.68
N VAL A 157 -22.61 9.39 9.18
CA VAL A 157 -22.55 8.32 10.19
C VAL A 157 -22.68 8.86 11.63
N ILE A 158 -22.72 10.19 11.80
CA ILE A 158 -22.79 10.85 13.10
C ILE A 158 -24.25 11.00 13.54
N GLY A 159 -24.86 9.86 13.90
CA GLY A 159 -26.18 9.79 14.52
C GLY A 159 -26.09 9.74 16.05
N ASN A 160 -26.88 10.57 16.71
CA ASN A 160 -26.88 10.81 18.16
C ASN A 160 -27.36 9.58 18.96
N THR A 161 -26.47 8.70 19.41
CA THR A 161 -26.82 7.57 20.28
C THR A 161 -26.94 8.01 21.75
N LYS A 162 -28.15 8.34 22.19
CA LYS A 162 -28.52 8.32 23.61
C LYS A 162 -28.64 6.86 24.06
N GLY A 163 -27.65 6.38 24.81
CA GLY A 163 -27.81 5.15 25.60
C GLY A 163 -28.70 5.45 26.82
N ARG A 164 -29.75 4.64 27.03
CA ARG A 164 -30.56 4.63 28.25
C ARG A 164 -29.69 4.11 29.40
N CYS A 165 -29.56 4.89 30.48
CA CYS A 165 -28.82 4.51 31.70
C CYS A 165 -29.70 4.67 32.95
N ASP A 166 -30.97 4.26 32.90
CA ASP A 166 -31.89 4.40 34.02
C ASP A 166 -32.35 3.03 34.53
N ASP A 167 -31.43 2.24 35.09
CA ASP A 167 -31.79 1.09 35.93
C ASP A 167 -30.98 1.14 37.24
N GLU A 168 -31.66 1.55 38.31
CA GLU A 168 -31.08 1.83 39.64
C GLU A 168 -30.67 0.55 40.40
N ASN A 169 -30.90 -0.65 39.84
CA ASN A 169 -30.68 -1.93 40.53
C ASN A 169 -29.43 -2.70 40.10
N GLN A 170 -28.56 -2.12 39.27
CA GLN A 170 -27.33 -2.78 38.84
C GLN A 170 -26.20 -2.66 39.89
N PRO A 171 -25.24 -3.61 39.96
CA PRO A 171 -23.95 -3.42 40.64
C PRO A 171 -23.14 -2.27 40.01
N THR A 172 -23.47 -1.03 40.38
CA THR A 172 -23.13 0.20 39.62
C THR A 172 -21.68 0.69 39.75
N PHE A 173 -20.88 0.15 40.67
CA PHE A 173 -19.61 0.78 41.07
C PHE A 173 -18.58 1.02 39.94
N TRP A 174 -18.51 0.15 38.91
CA TRP A 174 -17.52 0.25 37.82
C TRP A 174 -18.08 0.85 36.51
N LEU A 175 -19.38 1.13 36.45
CA LEU A 175 -20.02 1.60 35.21
C LEU A 175 -19.50 2.99 34.78
N ASP A 176 -19.20 3.85 35.76
CA ASP A 176 -18.73 5.23 35.61
C ASP A 176 -17.20 5.39 35.61
N MET A 177 -16.44 4.30 35.52
CA MET A 177 -14.96 4.36 35.47
C MET A 177 -14.44 5.14 34.26
N CYS A 178 -15.19 5.15 33.16
CA CYS A 178 -14.82 5.83 31.91
C CYS A 178 -15.62 7.12 31.64
N ASP A 179 -16.57 7.50 32.50
CA ASP A 179 -17.48 8.63 32.25
C ASP A 179 -16.76 10.00 32.31
N ASP A 180 -15.70 10.13 33.10
CA ASP A 180 -14.89 11.36 33.20
C ASP A 180 -13.81 11.49 32.11
N ILE A 181 -13.64 10.46 31.27
CA ILE A 181 -12.87 10.56 30.04
C ILE A 181 -13.84 11.16 29.01
N GLU A 182 -14.09 12.48 29.08
CA GLU A 182 -15.08 13.17 28.23
C GLU A 182 -14.78 12.99 26.73
N VAL A 183 -15.27 11.90 26.14
CA VAL A 183 -15.28 11.62 24.69
C VAL A 183 -16.67 11.80 24.08
N GLY A 184 -17.74 11.84 24.89
CA GLY A 184 -19.11 12.07 24.45
C GLY A 184 -19.81 13.15 25.27
N GLY A 185 -20.08 14.30 24.63
CA GLY A 185 -20.97 15.36 25.14
C GLY A 185 -22.00 15.73 24.07
N PRO A 186 -22.81 16.80 24.25
CA PRO A 186 -23.88 17.15 23.30
C PRO A 186 -23.38 17.48 21.87
N ASN A 187 -22.08 17.76 21.67
CA ASN A 187 -21.44 17.96 20.36
C ASN A 187 -19.96 17.47 20.39
N PRO A 188 -19.67 16.16 20.26
CA PRO A 188 -18.30 15.67 20.22
C PRO A 188 -17.71 15.79 18.80
N THR A 189 -16.45 16.23 18.67
CA THR A 189 -15.73 16.18 17.39
C THR A 189 -15.35 14.73 17.09
N VAL A 190 -15.84 14.18 15.97
CA VAL A 190 -15.49 12.83 15.52
C VAL A 190 -14.29 12.92 14.58
N VAL A 191 -13.22 12.23 14.92
CA VAL A 191 -11.98 12.24 14.14
C VAL A 191 -11.71 10.87 13.52
N ASN A 192 -11.06 10.87 12.36
CA ASN A 192 -10.58 9.66 11.72
C ASN A 192 -9.14 9.37 12.18
N LEU A 193 -8.94 8.26 12.90
CA LEU A 193 -7.66 7.85 13.47
C LEU A 193 -6.59 7.49 12.41
N ARG A 194 -6.98 7.19 11.15
CA ARG A 194 -6.01 7.00 10.05
C ARG A 194 -5.40 8.32 9.58
N LYS A 195 -6.21 9.39 9.52
CA LYS A 195 -5.75 10.74 9.17
C LYS A 195 -4.92 11.36 10.31
N ASN A 196 -5.12 10.87 11.52
CA ASN A 196 -4.46 11.32 12.73
C ASN A 196 -3.71 10.17 13.41
N PRO A 197 -2.58 9.70 12.86
CA PRO A 197 -1.81 8.64 13.50
C PRO A 197 -0.91 9.18 14.61
N GLU A 198 -0.51 8.28 15.52
CA GLU A 198 0.26 8.59 16.74
C GLU A 198 1.71 9.01 16.50
N ARG A 199 2.13 8.97 15.23
CA ARG A 199 3.49 9.27 14.79
C ARG A 199 3.57 10.77 14.46
N TRP A 200 4.80 11.27 14.35
CA TRP A 200 5.10 12.60 13.78
C TRP A 200 4.88 13.84 14.66
N THR A 201 4.84 13.69 15.98
CA THR A 201 4.51 14.81 16.89
C THR A 201 5.72 15.58 17.44
N GLY A 202 6.93 15.00 17.45
CA GLY A 202 8.12 15.66 18.02
C GLY A 202 8.00 16.06 19.50
N TYR A 203 6.93 15.64 20.19
CA TYR A 203 6.56 16.10 21.52
C TYR A 203 7.37 15.40 22.62
N ASN A 204 8.07 16.19 23.45
CA ASN A 204 8.90 15.71 24.55
C ASN A 204 8.10 15.50 25.85
N GLY A 205 7.04 14.68 25.83
CA GLY A 205 6.06 14.51 26.92
C GLY A 205 6.55 14.07 28.31
N SER A 206 7.85 14.17 28.60
CA SER A 206 8.52 13.85 29.86
C SER A 206 7.93 14.56 31.08
N ALA A 207 7.48 15.82 30.95
CA ALA A 207 6.84 16.55 32.05
C ALA A 207 5.46 15.97 32.42
N VAL A 208 4.68 15.58 31.40
CA VAL A 208 3.36 14.96 31.57
C VAL A 208 3.47 13.57 32.19
N TRP A 209 4.42 12.75 31.71
CA TRP A 209 4.66 11.43 32.33
C TRP A 209 5.12 11.55 33.77
N ARG A 210 5.99 12.51 34.10
CA ARG A 210 6.41 12.77 35.48
C ARG A 210 5.21 13.09 36.37
N ALA A 211 4.31 13.97 35.91
CA ALA A 211 3.07 14.28 36.63
C ALA A 211 2.18 13.03 36.80
N ILE A 212 2.03 12.19 35.77
CA ILE A 212 1.25 10.94 35.84
C ILE A 212 1.79 10.00 36.93
N TYR A 213 3.12 9.81 37.03
CA TYR A 213 3.68 8.92 38.05
C TYR A 213 3.69 9.56 39.46
N GLN A 214 3.87 10.87 39.58
CA GLN A 214 3.88 11.60 40.86
C GLN A 214 2.48 11.71 41.48
N GLU A 215 1.46 12.05 40.70
CA GLU A 215 0.07 12.23 41.16
C GLU A 215 -0.60 10.91 41.60
N ASN A 216 -0.02 9.76 41.22
CA ASN A 216 -0.52 8.44 41.60
C ASN A 216 0.33 7.76 42.70
N CYS A 217 1.30 8.48 43.29
CA CYS A 217 2.05 8.11 44.51
C CYS A 217 2.54 6.65 44.57
N PHE A 218 3.11 6.10 43.48
CA PHE A 218 3.69 4.75 43.51
C PHE A 218 4.95 4.72 44.42
N PRO A 219 5.01 3.91 45.50
CA PRO A 219 6.12 3.93 46.46
C PRO A 219 7.48 3.55 45.83
N THR A 220 8.53 4.29 46.18
CA THR A 220 9.91 4.05 45.74
C THR A 220 10.58 2.93 46.54
N SER A 221 10.74 1.75 45.92
CA SER A 221 11.64 0.62 46.25
C SER A 221 11.99 0.27 47.72
N SER A 222 11.78 -1.02 48.02
CA SER A 222 12.58 -1.92 48.89
C SER A 222 12.18 -2.18 50.36
N SER A 223 11.04 -1.70 50.86
CA SER A 223 10.59 -2.08 52.21
C SER A 223 9.06 -2.15 52.46
N GLY A 224 8.22 -1.93 51.45
CA GLY A 224 6.77 -2.19 51.53
C GLY A 224 6.33 -3.06 50.37
N ALA A 225 5.72 -4.21 50.64
CA ALA A 225 5.17 -5.06 49.60
C ALA A 225 4.07 -4.28 48.86
N PHE A 226 4.27 -3.97 47.58
CA PHE A 226 3.21 -3.38 46.75
C PHE A 226 1.93 -4.21 46.87
N HIS A 227 0.76 -3.58 47.00
CA HIS A 227 -0.51 -4.29 46.79
C HIS A 227 -0.61 -4.74 45.32
N TYR A 228 -1.31 -5.85 45.09
CA TYR A 228 -1.38 -6.46 43.75
C TYR A 228 -1.99 -5.49 42.72
N GLU A 229 -3.02 -4.76 43.14
CA GLU A 229 -3.76 -3.77 42.36
C GLU A 229 -2.86 -2.60 41.91
N ASP A 230 -2.04 -2.07 42.82
CA ASP A 230 -1.13 -0.96 42.52
C ASP A 230 -0.04 -1.39 41.55
N ARG A 231 0.45 -2.64 41.64
CA ARG A 231 1.38 -3.20 40.65
C ARG A 231 0.73 -3.34 39.29
N VAL A 232 -0.50 -3.86 39.23
CA VAL A 232 -1.23 -4.01 37.96
C VAL A 232 -1.45 -2.64 37.32
N LEU A 233 -1.88 -1.64 38.08
CA LEU A 233 -2.07 -0.28 37.59
C LEU A 233 -0.77 0.34 37.08
N TYR A 234 0.32 0.24 37.85
CA TYR A 234 1.64 0.70 37.45
C TYR A 234 2.09 0.05 36.14
N LYS A 235 1.95 -1.27 36.01
CA LYS A 235 2.34 -2.02 34.82
C LYS A 235 1.54 -1.59 33.59
N LEU A 236 0.23 -1.33 33.72
CA LEU A 236 -0.60 -0.85 32.62
C LEU A 236 -0.21 0.56 32.16
N LEU A 237 0.09 1.47 33.08
CA LEU A 237 0.57 2.82 32.74
C LEU A 237 1.98 2.78 32.14
N SER A 238 2.85 1.91 32.65
CA SER A 238 4.19 1.65 32.11
C SER A 238 4.11 1.04 30.70
N ALA A 239 3.16 0.14 30.45
CA ALA A 239 2.88 -0.42 29.13
C ALA A 239 2.45 0.66 28.13
N MET A 240 1.53 1.55 28.53
CA MET A 240 1.07 2.68 27.72
C MET A 240 2.24 3.60 27.36
N HIS A 241 3.05 4.00 28.35
CA HIS A 241 4.21 4.85 28.16
C HIS A 241 5.23 4.20 27.22
N THR A 242 5.47 2.91 27.38
CA THR A 242 6.42 2.14 26.57
C THR A 242 5.93 2.01 25.13
N SER A 243 4.65 1.70 24.91
CA SER A 243 4.05 1.64 23.57
C SER A 243 4.26 2.94 22.79
N ILE A 244 3.98 4.09 23.41
CA ILE A 244 4.13 5.42 22.77
C ILE A 244 5.60 5.66 22.38
N ASN A 245 6.53 5.43 23.29
CA ASN A 245 7.95 5.65 23.04
C ASN A 245 8.52 4.70 21.97
N VAL A 246 8.04 3.46 21.88
CA VAL A 246 8.43 2.53 20.80
C VAL A 246 7.90 2.99 19.45
N HIS A 247 6.65 3.46 19.37
CA HIS A 247 6.10 4.03 18.13
C HIS A 247 6.90 5.26 17.65
N ILE A 248 7.31 6.12 18.58
CA ILE A 248 8.17 7.28 18.30
C ILE A 248 9.57 6.83 17.87
N ALA A 249 10.18 5.84 18.52
CA ALA A 249 11.52 5.36 18.16
C ALA A 249 11.53 4.65 16.79
N THR A 250 10.43 3.97 16.44
CA THR A 250 10.26 3.32 15.13
C THR A 250 10.13 4.33 13.99
N ASN A 251 9.64 5.54 14.30
CA ASN A 251 9.42 6.62 13.32
C ASN A 251 9.99 7.91 13.91
N HIS A 252 11.31 8.00 13.97
CA HIS A 252 12.01 9.11 14.60
C HIS A 252 12.44 10.15 13.57
N TYR A 253 12.28 11.44 13.88
CA TYR A 253 12.76 12.53 13.03
C TYR A 253 14.14 12.98 13.50
N PRO A 254 15.19 12.87 12.67
CA PRO A 254 16.52 13.33 13.07
C PRO A 254 16.59 14.87 12.99
N PRO A 255 16.86 15.59 14.09
CA PRO A 255 17.10 17.02 14.00
C PRO A 255 18.45 17.29 13.33
N ARG A 256 18.46 17.52 12.02
CA ARG A 256 19.56 18.20 11.31
C ARG A 256 18.98 19.27 10.41
N LYS A 257 19.41 20.51 10.64
CA LYS A 257 18.98 21.73 9.91
C LYS A 257 18.87 21.48 8.40
N GLY A 258 17.63 21.43 7.90
CA GLY A 258 17.28 21.72 6.51
C GLY A 258 17.59 20.67 5.44
N LYS A 259 17.87 19.39 5.74
CA LYS A 259 18.25 18.41 4.69
C LYS A 259 17.59 17.03 4.73
N ARG A 260 16.75 16.68 5.72
CA ARG A 260 16.03 15.39 5.73
C ARG A 260 14.57 15.61 6.09
N THR A 261 13.67 15.16 5.22
CA THR A 261 12.21 15.15 5.42
C THR A 261 11.66 13.76 5.75
N HIS A 262 12.51 12.72 5.74
CA HIS A 262 12.09 11.33 5.97
C HIS A 262 12.30 10.90 7.43
N TRP A 263 11.27 10.26 7.98
CA TRP A 263 11.27 9.64 9.31
C TRP A 263 11.94 8.27 9.24
N GLU A 264 12.88 7.97 10.13
CA GLU A 264 13.65 6.71 10.13
C GLU A 264 13.62 6.06 11.52
N PRO A 265 13.73 4.73 11.64
CA PRO A 265 13.89 4.08 12.95
C PRO A 265 15.18 4.53 13.65
N ASN A 266 15.09 4.85 14.94
CA ASN A 266 16.24 5.20 15.78
C ASN A 266 16.49 4.10 16.84
N PRO A 267 17.17 3.01 16.47
CA PRO A 267 17.44 1.89 17.38
C PRO A 267 18.41 2.26 18.52
N ALA A 268 19.25 3.28 18.34
CA ALA A 268 20.15 3.74 19.40
C ALA A 268 19.39 4.43 20.53
N HIS A 269 18.45 5.33 20.19
CA HIS A 269 17.55 5.98 21.14
C HIS A 269 16.66 4.97 21.88
N PHE A 270 16.22 3.91 21.21
CA PHE A 270 15.48 2.82 21.84
C PHE A 270 16.34 2.08 22.88
N VAL A 271 17.55 1.65 22.51
CA VAL A 271 18.43 0.91 23.44
C VAL A 271 18.88 1.78 24.61
N GLU A 272 19.25 3.04 24.38
CA GLU A 272 19.63 3.99 25.45
C GLU A 272 18.54 4.11 26.53
N ARG A 273 17.27 4.06 26.13
CA ARG A 273 16.15 4.27 27.03
C ARG A 273 15.69 3.03 27.80
N TYR A 274 15.96 1.84 27.27
CA TYR A 274 15.42 0.58 27.77
C TYR A 274 16.47 -0.44 28.21
N ALA A 275 17.75 -0.28 27.84
CA ALA A 275 18.81 -1.20 28.25
C ALA A 275 18.94 -1.29 29.77
N GLU A 276 18.87 -0.16 30.48
CA GLU A 276 18.92 -0.14 31.95
C GLU A 276 17.55 -0.36 32.61
N HIS A 277 16.48 -0.51 31.81
CA HIS A 277 15.09 -0.66 32.26
C HIS A 277 14.28 -1.71 31.45
N PRO A 278 14.74 -2.98 31.41
CA PRO A 278 14.09 -4.05 30.64
C PRO A 278 12.69 -4.41 31.15
N ASP A 279 12.40 -4.12 32.42
CA ASP A 279 11.10 -4.29 33.06
C ASP A 279 9.98 -3.51 32.32
N ARG A 280 10.30 -2.39 31.68
CA ARG A 280 9.32 -1.58 30.94
C ARG A 280 8.84 -2.27 29.66
N ILE A 281 9.74 -3.00 28.98
CA ILE A 281 9.38 -3.85 27.83
C ILE A 281 8.54 -5.04 28.30
N LYS A 282 8.86 -5.63 29.46
CA LYS A 282 8.00 -6.66 30.08
C LYS A 282 6.61 -6.12 30.41
N ASN A 283 6.51 -4.89 30.90
CA ASN A 283 5.22 -4.24 31.18
C ASN A 283 4.39 -4.05 29.91
N LEU A 284 5.00 -3.71 28.76
CA LEU A 284 4.30 -3.67 27.46
C LEU A 284 3.65 -5.01 27.12
N HIS A 285 4.39 -6.12 27.28
CA HIS A 285 3.86 -7.47 27.03
C HIS A 285 2.77 -7.84 28.04
N PHE A 286 2.96 -7.52 29.33
CA PHE A 286 1.94 -7.69 30.36
C PHE A 286 0.64 -6.93 30.02
N GLY A 287 0.74 -5.66 29.61
CA GLY A 287 -0.43 -4.88 29.21
C GLY A 287 -1.16 -5.47 28.00
N PHE A 288 -0.42 -6.05 27.05
CA PHE A 288 -1.02 -6.76 25.91
C PHE A 288 -1.80 -8.01 26.35
N VAL A 289 -1.27 -8.77 27.32
CA VAL A 289 -1.97 -9.92 27.92
C VAL A 289 -3.28 -9.51 28.59
N VAL A 290 -3.28 -8.40 29.35
CA VAL A 290 -4.48 -7.88 30.01
C VAL A 290 -5.55 -7.47 28.98
N LEU A 291 -5.15 -6.81 27.89
CA LEU A 291 -6.06 -6.43 26.81
C LEU A 291 -6.66 -7.65 26.09
N LEU A 292 -5.87 -8.68 25.81
CA LEU A 292 -6.36 -9.94 25.22
C LEU A 292 -7.35 -10.67 26.14
N ARG A 293 -7.06 -10.70 27.45
CA ARG A 293 -7.97 -11.26 28.46
C ARG A 293 -9.31 -10.50 28.48
N ALA A 294 -9.28 -9.17 28.40
CA ALA A 294 -10.47 -8.34 28.37
C ALA A 294 -11.32 -8.58 27.11
N VAL A 295 -10.70 -8.64 25.93
CA VAL A 295 -11.41 -8.94 24.67
C VAL A 295 -12.03 -10.33 24.70
N ARG A 296 -11.35 -11.34 25.25
CA ARG A 296 -11.91 -12.69 25.43
C ARG A 296 -13.12 -12.69 26.35
N LYS A 297 -13.06 -11.99 27.49
CA LYS A 297 -14.19 -11.90 28.43
C LYS A 297 -15.37 -11.11 27.83
N ALA A 298 -15.11 -10.06 27.06
CA ALA A 298 -16.11 -9.29 26.34
C ALA A 298 -16.64 -9.97 25.06
N GLY A 299 -16.08 -11.12 24.66
CA GLY A 299 -16.41 -11.83 23.42
C GLY A 299 -17.90 -12.01 23.14
N PRO A 300 -18.71 -12.50 24.10
CA PRO A 300 -20.16 -12.64 23.91
C PRO A 300 -20.87 -11.33 23.58
N TYR A 301 -20.44 -10.22 24.18
CA TYR A 301 -20.97 -8.88 23.90
C TYR A 301 -20.52 -8.37 22.52
N LEU A 302 -19.23 -8.52 22.20
CA LEU A 302 -18.68 -8.12 20.89
C LEU A 302 -19.38 -8.85 19.73
N LEU A 303 -19.76 -10.12 19.90
CA LEU A 303 -20.54 -10.85 18.88
C LEU A 303 -21.98 -10.36 18.71
N LYS A 304 -22.56 -9.73 19.73
CA LYS A 304 -23.92 -9.15 19.68
C LYS A 304 -23.94 -7.70 19.19
N LEU A 305 -22.82 -6.99 19.30
CA LEU A 305 -22.72 -5.57 18.98
C LEU A 305 -23.07 -5.29 17.51
N ASP A 306 -23.85 -4.23 17.29
CA ASP A 306 -24.16 -3.76 15.94
C ASP A 306 -22.99 -2.92 15.38
N TYR A 307 -22.26 -3.51 14.44
CA TYR A 307 -21.13 -2.88 13.75
C TYR A 307 -21.55 -1.96 12.59
N ARG A 308 -22.86 -1.74 12.39
CA ARG A 308 -23.34 -0.79 11.38
C ARG A 308 -23.05 0.65 11.81
N THR A 309 -22.76 1.48 10.82
CA THR A 309 -22.39 2.87 11.02
C THR A 309 -23.59 3.82 11.09
N ASP A 310 -24.78 3.39 10.62
CA ASP A 310 -26.03 4.15 10.71
C ASP A 310 -27.16 3.26 11.28
N PRO A 311 -27.63 3.51 12.51
CA PRO A 311 -28.73 2.75 13.12
C PRO A 311 -30.12 3.21 12.66
N SER A 312 -30.24 4.36 11.96
CA SER A 312 -31.52 4.89 11.45
C SER A 312 -31.85 4.43 10.02
N ALA A 313 -30.87 3.85 9.35
CA ALA A 313 -31.10 3.14 8.11
C ALA A 313 -31.90 1.87 8.39
N ASN A 314 -33.10 1.76 7.83
CA ASN A 314 -33.88 0.51 7.81
C ASN A 314 -32.96 -0.65 7.39
N ALA A 315 -33.26 -1.87 7.86
CA ALA A 315 -32.49 -3.11 7.69
C ALA A 315 -32.15 -3.52 6.22
N SER A 316 -32.46 -2.67 5.24
CA SER A 316 -32.32 -2.83 3.80
C SER A 316 -31.38 -1.77 3.14
N ALA A 317 -30.46 -1.16 3.88
CA ALA A 317 -29.41 -0.27 3.37
C ALA A 317 -28.08 -1.01 3.07
N PRO A 318 -27.14 -0.48 2.25
CA PRO A 318 -26.01 -1.25 1.71
C PRO A 318 -24.97 -1.64 2.79
N GLU A 319 -25.16 -2.83 3.37
CA GLU A 319 -24.36 -3.42 4.45
C GLU A 319 -23.00 -3.98 3.96
N GLY A 320 -22.04 -3.12 3.61
CA GLY A 320 -20.67 -3.53 3.27
C GLY A 320 -19.73 -3.55 4.48
N SER A 321 -19.58 -2.42 5.18
CA SER A 321 -18.53 -2.29 6.21
C SER A 321 -18.87 -3.00 7.54
N GLY A 322 -20.14 -3.00 7.96
CA GLY A 322 -20.58 -3.64 9.21
C GLY A 322 -20.43 -5.17 9.18
N ARG A 323 -20.76 -5.83 8.06
CA ARG A 323 -20.61 -7.28 7.90
C ARG A 323 -19.14 -7.71 7.85
N HIS A 324 -18.29 -6.96 7.14
CA HIS A 324 -16.85 -7.22 7.14
C HIS A 324 -16.22 -7.03 8.52
N THR A 325 -16.56 -5.92 9.20
CA THR A 325 -16.13 -5.65 10.59
C THR A 325 -16.56 -6.80 11.51
N ARG A 326 -17.82 -7.23 11.41
CA ARG A 326 -18.35 -8.36 12.17
C ARG A 326 -17.59 -9.65 11.90
N ALA A 327 -17.31 -9.99 10.65
CA ALA A 327 -16.55 -11.18 10.28
C ALA A 327 -15.12 -11.16 10.84
N LEU A 328 -14.47 -9.99 10.86
CA LEU A 328 -13.15 -9.82 11.48
C LEU A 328 -13.21 -9.97 13.01
N VAL A 329 -14.25 -9.45 13.66
CA VAL A 329 -14.47 -9.65 15.10
C VAL A 329 -14.76 -11.12 15.41
N GLU A 330 -15.59 -11.78 14.61
CA GLU A 330 -15.85 -13.23 14.73
C GLU A 330 -14.55 -14.02 14.59
N ARG A 331 -13.69 -13.66 13.64
CA ARG A 331 -12.37 -14.29 13.45
C ARG A 331 -11.40 -13.98 14.60
N LEU A 332 -11.42 -12.78 15.17
CA LEU A 332 -10.66 -12.43 16.37
C LEU A 332 -11.11 -13.30 17.57
N LEU A 333 -12.39 -13.66 17.63
CA LEU A 333 -13.02 -14.44 18.70
C LEU A 333 -13.15 -15.94 18.40
N GLN A 334 -12.66 -16.42 17.25
CA GLN A 334 -12.74 -17.83 16.85
C GLN A 334 -11.86 -18.72 17.74
N THR A 335 -12.40 -19.89 18.10
CA THR A 335 -11.83 -20.80 19.11
C THR A 335 -10.45 -21.34 18.73
N ASP A 336 -10.09 -21.45 17.45
CA ASP A 336 -8.80 -22.02 17.04
C ASP A 336 -7.62 -21.03 17.16
N LEU A 337 -7.87 -19.72 16.97
CA LEU A 337 -6.92 -18.64 17.30
C LEU A 337 -6.78 -18.51 18.84
N LEU A 338 -7.87 -18.74 19.56
CA LEU A 338 -7.90 -18.77 21.03
C LEU A 338 -7.27 -20.04 21.62
N LYS A 339 -7.26 -21.17 20.88
CA LYS A 339 -6.63 -22.45 21.30
C LYS A 339 -5.11 -22.42 21.13
N SER A 340 -4.60 -21.90 20.02
CA SER A 340 -3.14 -21.75 19.81
C SER A 340 -2.48 -20.78 20.81
N CYS A 341 -3.28 -19.96 21.49
CA CYS A 341 -2.84 -18.92 22.42
C CYS A 341 -3.46 -19.07 23.82
N ASN A 342 -4.10 -20.22 24.14
CA ASN A 342 -4.96 -20.36 25.32
C ASN A 342 -4.25 -20.05 26.65
N GLU A 343 -2.95 -20.36 26.72
CA GLU A 343 -2.09 -20.05 27.86
C GLU A 343 -1.96 -18.54 28.09
N VAL A 344 -1.75 -17.74 27.03
CA VAL A 344 -1.62 -16.28 27.10
C VAL A 344 -2.98 -15.60 27.36
N PHE A 345 -4.06 -16.07 26.74
CA PHE A 345 -5.42 -15.53 26.95
C PHE A 345 -6.00 -15.78 28.35
N SER A 346 -5.37 -16.64 29.14
CA SER A 346 -5.75 -16.95 30.52
C SER A 346 -4.60 -16.69 31.50
N ALA A 347 -3.49 -16.09 31.02
CA ALA A 347 -2.29 -15.88 31.81
C ALA A 347 -2.47 -14.84 32.91
N PHE A 348 -3.31 -13.82 32.66
CA PHE A 348 -3.72 -12.86 33.67
C PHE A 348 -4.95 -13.38 34.41
N ASP A 349 -4.85 -13.41 35.74
CA ASP A 349 -5.91 -13.89 36.63
C ASP A 349 -6.58 -12.70 37.32
N GLU A 350 -7.67 -12.20 36.74
CA GLU A 350 -8.40 -11.06 37.28
C GLU A 350 -9.07 -11.35 38.64
N SER A 351 -9.23 -12.62 39.02
CA SER A 351 -9.79 -13.02 40.33
C SER A 351 -8.83 -12.80 41.50
N LEU A 352 -7.64 -12.26 41.24
CA LEU A 352 -6.72 -11.82 42.29
C LEU A 352 -6.91 -10.33 42.64
N LEU A 353 -7.63 -9.58 41.80
CA LEU A 353 -7.94 -8.17 42.05
C LEU A 353 -9.06 -8.02 43.09
N PHE A 354 -8.83 -7.19 44.10
CA PHE A 354 -9.80 -6.80 45.12
C PHE A 354 -10.31 -7.96 45.99
N HIS A 355 -9.44 -8.93 46.30
CA HIS A 355 -9.76 -10.10 47.13
C HIS A 355 -9.13 -10.09 48.54
N GLY A 356 -10.01 -10.04 49.55
CA GLY A 356 -9.70 -10.12 50.99
C GLY A 356 -9.39 -8.77 51.65
N GLU A 357 -9.58 -8.65 52.97
CA GLU A 357 -8.97 -7.57 53.76
C GLU A 357 -7.46 -7.83 53.83
N ARG A 358 -6.65 -6.87 53.35
CA ARG A 358 -5.19 -6.94 53.46
C ARG A 358 -4.68 -5.60 53.96
N ASP A 359 -3.94 -5.65 55.06
CA ASP A 359 -3.28 -4.50 55.71
C ASP A 359 -4.21 -3.34 56.12
N GLY A 360 -5.40 -3.66 56.64
CA GLY A 360 -6.30 -2.69 57.29
C GLY A 360 -6.99 -1.68 56.37
N THR A 361 -6.74 -1.72 55.05
CA THR A 361 -7.45 -0.88 54.07
C THR A 361 -8.68 -1.62 53.54
N PRO A 362 -9.90 -1.07 53.70
CA PRO A 362 -11.10 -1.71 53.18
C PRO A 362 -11.03 -1.86 51.65
N VAL A 363 -11.47 -3.01 51.13
CA VAL A 363 -11.53 -3.28 49.67
C VAL A 363 -12.28 -2.18 48.91
N ALA A 364 -13.31 -1.58 49.53
CA ALA A 364 -14.04 -0.45 48.97
C ALA A 364 -13.14 0.78 48.71
N GLN A 365 -12.21 1.08 49.62
CA GLN A 365 -11.29 2.21 49.49
C GLN A 365 -10.23 1.96 48.40
N LEU A 366 -9.71 0.74 48.28
CA LEU A 366 -8.79 0.36 47.21
C LEU A 366 -9.45 0.50 45.83
N LYS A 367 -10.70 0.08 45.68
CA LYS A 367 -11.48 0.27 44.45
C LYS A 367 -11.67 1.75 44.10
N ILE A 368 -11.92 2.60 45.09
CA ILE A 368 -12.05 4.05 44.92
C ILE A 368 -10.72 4.68 44.47
N ASN A 369 -9.60 4.30 45.11
CA ASN A 369 -8.28 4.81 44.79
C ASN A 369 -7.85 4.41 43.37
N PHE A 370 -8.04 3.14 43.01
CA PHE A 370 -7.74 2.61 41.69
C PHE A 370 -8.53 3.30 40.57
N LYS A 371 -9.81 3.60 40.82
CA LYS A 371 -10.68 4.34 39.90
C LYS A 371 -10.31 5.83 39.81
N SER A 372 -9.89 6.45 40.91
CA SER A 372 -9.47 7.85 40.96
C SER A 372 -8.23 8.11 40.08
N ALA A 373 -7.33 7.13 39.95
CA ALA A 373 -6.14 7.23 39.10
C ALA A 373 -6.48 7.54 37.63
N PHE A 374 -7.45 6.84 37.02
CA PHE A 374 -7.87 7.09 35.64
C PHE A 374 -8.48 8.50 35.47
N ARG A 375 -9.24 8.97 36.46
CA ARG A 375 -9.82 10.33 36.47
C ARG A 375 -8.74 11.40 36.55
N ASN A 376 -7.73 11.21 37.41
CA ASN A 376 -6.63 12.14 37.58
C ASN A 376 -5.74 12.19 36.33
N ILE A 377 -5.42 11.03 35.74
CA ILE A 377 -4.63 10.97 34.50
C ILE A 377 -5.38 11.64 33.34
N SER A 378 -6.70 11.45 33.24
CA SER A 378 -7.53 12.15 32.24
C SER A 378 -7.38 13.67 32.34
N LYS A 379 -7.40 14.23 33.56
CA LYS A 379 -7.16 15.67 33.81
C LYS A 379 -5.73 16.10 33.44
N ILE A 380 -4.73 15.27 33.70
CA ILE A 380 -3.33 15.56 33.34
C ILE A 380 -3.15 15.55 31.81
N LEU A 381 -3.84 14.66 31.09
CA LEU A 381 -3.81 14.64 29.62
C LEU A 381 -4.40 15.90 29.00
N ASP A 382 -5.26 16.64 29.71
CA ASP A 382 -5.74 17.94 29.24
C ASP A 382 -4.65 19.01 29.17
N CYS A 383 -3.54 18.80 29.86
CA CYS A 383 -2.35 19.64 29.84
C CYS A 383 -1.36 19.34 28.71
N VAL A 384 -1.63 18.34 27.87
CA VAL A 384 -0.79 18.04 26.70
C VAL A 384 -1.08 19.08 25.61
N SER A 385 -0.06 19.83 25.21
CA SER A 385 -0.17 20.88 24.18
C SER A 385 -0.35 20.30 22.76
N CYS A 386 0.30 19.18 22.46
CA CYS A 386 0.16 18.52 21.16
C CYS A 386 -1.22 17.84 21.03
N GLN A 387 -2.03 18.30 20.08
CA GLN A 387 -3.39 17.80 19.83
C GLN A 387 -3.42 16.30 19.47
N LYS A 388 -2.49 15.84 18.63
CA LYS A 388 -2.35 14.41 18.28
C LYS A 388 -1.93 13.55 19.48
N CYS A 389 -0.99 14.03 20.31
CA CYS A 389 -0.62 13.34 21.55
C CYS A 389 -1.78 13.27 22.55
N LYS A 390 -2.55 14.35 22.67
CA LYS A 390 -3.75 14.42 23.52
C LYS A 390 -4.82 13.44 23.05
N LEU A 391 -5.10 13.40 21.74
CA LEU A 391 -6.02 12.44 21.11
C LEU A 391 -5.63 10.99 21.44
N HIS A 392 -4.39 10.60 21.16
CA HIS A 392 -3.96 9.21 21.38
C HIS A 392 -3.77 8.86 22.86
N GLY A 393 -3.40 9.83 23.70
CA GLY A 393 -3.38 9.66 25.15
C GLY A 393 -4.76 9.34 25.70
N LYS A 394 -5.79 10.09 25.28
CA LYS A 394 -7.19 9.84 25.68
C LYS A 394 -7.71 8.51 25.14
N LEU A 395 -7.40 8.17 23.89
CA LEU A 395 -7.75 6.88 23.28
C LEU A 395 -7.15 5.69 24.06
N ALA A 396 -5.86 5.78 24.41
CA ALA A 396 -5.17 4.71 25.13
C ALA A 396 -5.66 4.57 26.59
N LEU A 397 -5.87 5.70 27.29
CA LEU A 397 -6.42 5.68 28.65
C LEU A 397 -7.84 5.09 28.68
N LEU A 398 -8.69 5.48 27.72
CA LEU A 398 -10.03 4.93 27.57
C LEU A 398 -10.00 3.43 27.25
N GLY A 399 -9.11 2.99 26.36
CA GLY A 399 -8.97 1.58 26.01
C GLY A 399 -8.53 0.71 27.20
N LEU A 400 -7.57 1.18 28.01
CA LEU A 400 -7.13 0.50 29.23
C LEU A 400 -8.23 0.50 30.30
N GLY A 401 -8.93 1.61 30.49
CA GLY A 401 -10.10 1.68 31.37
C GLY A 401 -11.20 0.71 30.93
N THR A 402 -11.50 0.67 29.63
CA THR A 402 -12.49 -0.26 29.06
C THR A 402 -12.08 -1.72 29.29
N ALA A 403 -10.79 -2.05 29.17
CA ALA A 403 -10.30 -3.39 29.43
C ALA A 403 -10.55 -3.80 30.88
N LEU A 404 -10.21 -2.94 31.84
CA LEU A 404 -10.46 -3.18 33.26
C LEU A 404 -11.96 -3.25 33.56
N LYS A 405 -12.78 -2.41 32.91
CA LYS A 405 -14.24 -2.43 33.02
C LYS A 405 -14.80 -3.78 32.58
N ALA A 406 -14.34 -4.29 31.43
CA ALA A 406 -14.71 -5.60 30.92
C ALA A 406 -14.25 -6.75 31.84
N LEU A 407 -13.09 -6.62 32.48
CA LEU A 407 -12.53 -7.61 33.42
C LEU A 407 -13.23 -7.61 34.77
N LEU A 408 -13.69 -6.46 35.26
CA LEU A 408 -14.25 -6.32 36.61
C LEU A 408 -15.79 -6.40 36.65
N LEU A 409 -16.47 -6.21 35.52
CA LEU A 409 -17.91 -6.40 35.43
C LEU A 409 -18.29 -7.89 35.38
N PRO A 410 -19.37 -8.30 36.08
CA PRO A 410 -20.06 -9.57 35.85
C PRO A 410 -20.54 -9.69 34.40
N ALA A 411 -20.47 -10.91 33.83
CA ALA A 411 -20.82 -11.15 32.43
C ALA A 411 -22.21 -10.64 32.00
N PRO A 412 -23.29 -10.74 32.82
CA PRO A 412 -24.60 -10.21 32.45
C PRO A 412 -24.65 -8.68 32.30
N LEU A 413 -23.76 -7.96 32.99
CA LEU A 413 -23.73 -6.49 33.01
C LEU A 413 -22.81 -5.90 31.94
N LEU A 414 -22.08 -6.74 31.19
CA LEU A 414 -21.29 -6.29 30.05
C LEU A 414 -22.17 -5.78 28.91
N ASP A 415 -23.35 -6.41 28.73
CA ASP A 415 -24.31 -6.05 27.68
C ASP A 415 -24.89 -4.64 27.87
N GLU A 416 -24.97 -4.17 29.12
CA GLU A 416 -25.54 -2.86 29.49
C GLU A 416 -24.45 -1.84 29.87
N GLY A 417 -23.26 -2.30 30.24
CA GLY A 417 -22.19 -1.45 30.75
C GLY A 417 -21.21 -0.89 29.72
N LEU A 418 -20.98 -1.56 28.59
CA LEU A 418 -19.99 -1.13 27.58
C LEU A 418 -20.61 -0.24 26.48
N LYS A 419 -19.96 0.88 26.18
CA LYS A 419 -20.37 1.85 25.14
C LYS A 419 -19.59 1.64 23.84
N LYS A 420 -20.16 2.06 22.69
CA LYS A 420 -19.53 1.91 21.36
C LYS A 420 -18.11 2.50 21.29
N HIS A 421 -17.89 3.71 21.80
CA HIS A 421 -16.57 4.36 21.77
C HIS A 421 -15.55 3.71 22.71
N GLU A 422 -16.00 3.08 23.81
CA GLU A 422 -15.16 2.27 24.70
C GLU A 422 -14.64 1.03 23.95
N VAL A 423 -15.51 0.34 23.20
CA VAL A 423 -15.12 -0.79 22.33
C VAL A 423 -14.15 -0.37 21.24
N VAL A 424 -14.38 0.79 20.62
CA VAL A 424 -13.45 1.36 19.63
C VAL A 424 -12.06 1.59 20.25
N ALA A 425 -12.00 2.18 21.44
CA ALA A 425 -10.75 2.42 22.15
C ALA A 425 -10.03 1.13 22.54
N LEU A 426 -10.77 0.11 23.02
CA LEU A 426 -10.24 -1.20 23.43
C LEU A 426 -9.52 -1.91 22.27
N ILE A 427 -10.15 -1.99 21.09
CA ILE A 427 -9.56 -2.68 19.94
C ILE A 427 -8.38 -1.89 19.36
N ASN A 428 -8.47 -0.55 19.32
CA ASN A 428 -7.36 0.29 18.86
C ASN A 428 -6.14 0.19 19.78
N ILE A 429 -6.31 0.17 21.11
CA ILE A 429 -5.16 0.04 22.02
C ILE A 429 -4.52 -1.35 21.94
N LEU A 430 -5.33 -2.40 21.76
CA LEU A 430 -4.84 -3.77 21.54
C LEU A 430 -3.98 -3.86 20.26
N GLY A 431 -4.45 -3.27 19.15
CA GLY A 431 -3.68 -3.20 17.91
C GLY A 431 -2.42 -2.34 18.02
N LYS A 432 -2.45 -1.24 18.79
CA LYS A 432 -1.27 -0.40 19.07
C LYS A 432 -0.19 -1.12 19.87
N PHE A 433 -0.58 -1.89 20.89
CA PHE A 433 0.35 -2.69 21.69
C PHE A 433 0.94 -3.82 20.86
N SER A 434 0.14 -4.50 20.04
CA SER A 434 0.61 -5.50 19.06
C SER A 434 1.71 -4.93 18.14
N LYS A 435 1.49 -3.74 17.56
CA LYS A 435 2.47 -3.05 16.70
C LYS A 435 3.71 -2.59 17.47
N ALA A 436 3.57 -2.14 18.71
CA ALA A 436 4.71 -1.74 19.55
C ALA A 436 5.60 -2.94 19.92
N ILE A 437 5.04 -4.10 20.21
CA ILE A 437 5.80 -5.35 20.45
C ILE A 437 6.64 -5.70 19.22
N GLN A 438 6.05 -5.65 18.02
CA GLN A 438 6.78 -5.87 16.77
C GLN A 438 7.90 -4.82 16.56
N GLY A 439 7.61 -3.55 16.81
CA GLY A 439 8.58 -2.45 16.71
C GLY A 439 9.77 -2.61 17.68
N ALA A 440 9.52 -3.05 18.91
CA ALA A 440 10.58 -3.31 19.89
C ALA A 440 11.54 -4.42 19.38
N LYS A 441 10.99 -5.49 18.80
CA LYS A 441 11.77 -6.59 18.20
C LYS A 441 12.59 -6.13 17.00
N GLU A 442 12.00 -5.31 16.14
CA GLU A 442 12.67 -4.73 14.97
C GLU A 442 13.82 -3.80 15.39
N LEU A 443 13.58 -2.84 16.29
CA LEU A 443 14.59 -1.90 16.77
C LEU A 443 15.76 -2.62 17.46
N THR A 444 15.46 -3.66 18.25
CA THR A 444 16.48 -4.53 18.88
C THR A 444 17.34 -5.22 17.81
N SER A 445 16.73 -5.75 16.75
CA SER A 445 17.44 -6.40 15.64
C SER A 445 18.33 -5.41 14.86
N LEU A 446 17.79 -4.23 14.55
CA LEU A 446 18.52 -3.16 13.86
C LEU A 446 19.74 -2.69 14.67
N TYR A 447 19.59 -2.51 15.98
CA TYR A 447 20.71 -2.18 16.86
C TYR A 447 21.77 -3.29 16.87
N ARG A 448 21.34 -4.55 17.02
CA ARG A 448 22.23 -5.72 17.03
C ARG A 448 23.08 -5.79 15.76
N ASN A 449 22.46 -5.58 14.60
CA ASN A 449 23.16 -5.59 13.31
C ASN A 449 24.17 -4.44 13.19
N LYS A 450 23.80 -3.25 13.67
CA LYS A 450 24.70 -2.08 13.71
C LYS A 450 25.91 -2.30 14.62
N VAL A 451 25.73 -2.90 15.80
CA VAL A 451 26.84 -3.26 16.70
C VAL A 451 27.74 -4.33 16.08
N LYS A 452 27.18 -5.36 15.43
CA LYS A 452 27.95 -6.38 14.71
C LYS A 452 28.77 -5.77 13.57
N SER A 453 28.21 -4.85 12.80
CA SER A 453 28.94 -4.16 11.72
C SER A 453 30.04 -3.24 12.25
N LEU A 454 29.81 -2.53 13.36
CA LEU A 454 30.80 -1.66 13.99
C LEU A 454 31.95 -2.47 14.59
N ARG A 455 31.68 -3.60 15.27
CA ARG A 455 32.72 -4.52 15.76
C ARG A 455 33.58 -5.08 14.62
N LYS A 456 32.97 -5.35 13.45
CA LYS A 456 33.68 -5.79 12.24
C LYS A 456 34.52 -4.68 11.60
N ALA A 457 34.09 -3.42 11.71
CA ALA A 457 34.78 -2.25 11.16
C ALA A 457 35.93 -1.72 12.04
N VAL A 458 35.84 -1.85 13.37
CA VAL A 458 36.84 -1.33 14.32
C VAL A 458 38.01 -2.30 14.54
N GLY A 459 38.01 -3.49 13.93
CA GLY A 459 39.16 -4.39 13.99
C GLY A 459 39.54 -4.83 15.41
N VAL A 460 38.59 -4.86 16.34
CA VAL A 460 38.85 -5.39 17.69
C VAL A 460 39.07 -6.89 17.56
N GLY A 461 40.32 -7.30 17.80
CA GLY A 461 40.78 -8.67 17.68
C GLY A 461 39.96 -9.65 18.52
N LYS A 462 39.97 -10.91 18.05
CA LYS A 462 39.41 -12.07 18.76
C LYS A 462 39.77 -12.02 20.25
N PRO A 463 38.87 -12.38 21.17
CA PRO A 463 39.27 -12.69 22.54
C PRO A 463 40.30 -13.83 22.48
N VAL A 464 41.51 -13.51 22.91
CA VAL A 464 42.60 -14.47 23.16
C VAL A 464 42.22 -15.25 24.40
N GLY A 465 42.05 -16.57 24.24
CA GLY A 465 41.69 -17.46 25.34
C GLY A 465 41.16 -18.81 24.88
N ALA A 466 41.74 -19.38 23.82
CA ALA A 466 41.58 -20.81 23.55
C ALA A 466 42.64 -21.56 24.35
N GLU A 467 42.33 -21.88 25.61
CA GLU A 467 43.10 -22.87 26.35
C GLU A 467 42.76 -24.27 25.82
N LYS A 468 43.82 -24.98 25.44
CA LYS A 468 43.83 -26.41 25.16
C LYS A 468 43.28 -27.18 26.36
N ARG A 469 42.39 -28.15 26.12
CA ARG A 469 42.34 -29.33 26.98
C ARG A 469 42.23 -30.60 26.16
N GLU A 470 43.19 -31.46 26.44
CA GLU A 470 43.45 -32.77 25.86
C GLU A 470 42.35 -33.78 26.17
N LYS A 471 42.35 -34.83 25.35
CA LYS A 471 41.60 -36.06 25.51
C LYS A 471 41.86 -36.71 26.87
N THR A 472 40.80 -37.08 27.57
CA THR A 472 40.78 -38.25 28.46
C THR A 472 39.53 -39.06 28.18
N SER A 473 39.74 -40.28 27.73
CA SER A 473 38.82 -41.41 27.86
C SER A 473 38.50 -41.65 29.32
N ASP A 474 37.22 -41.65 29.70
CA ASP A 474 36.63 -42.82 30.36
C ASP A 474 35.12 -42.67 30.54
N SER A 475 34.48 -43.83 30.47
CA SER A 475 33.06 -44.18 30.45
C SER A 475 32.18 -43.57 31.55
N PHE A 476 30.98 -43.14 31.16
CA PHE A 476 29.80 -43.33 32.00
C PHE A 476 28.70 -44.01 31.18
N VAL A 477 28.42 -45.26 31.55
CA VAL A 477 27.41 -46.15 30.98
C VAL A 477 26.05 -45.80 31.59
N LEU A 478 25.02 -45.64 30.76
CA LEU A 478 23.63 -45.77 31.21
C LEU A 478 23.19 -47.23 30.97
N PRO A 479 22.56 -47.90 31.95
CA PRO A 479 22.16 -49.29 31.80
C PRO A 479 21.00 -49.43 30.81
N THR A 480 21.19 -50.28 29.82
CA THR A 480 20.12 -51.01 29.16
C THR A 480 19.67 -52.13 30.10
N ASP A 481 18.38 -52.20 30.42
CA ASP A 481 17.55 -53.37 30.09
C ASP A 481 16.10 -53.21 30.56
N GLU A 482 15.22 -53.83 29.76
CA GLU A 482 13.80 -54.13 29.95
C GLU A 482 12.75 -53.03 29.62
N ILE A 483 12.39 -52.97 28.33
CA ILE A 483 11.03 -52.61 27.91
C ILE A 483 10.40 -53.84 27.22
N PRO A 484 9.40 -54.49 27.83
CA PRO A 484 8.44 -55.31 27.11
C PRO A 484 7.06 -54.63 27.01
N SER A 485 6.62 -54.49 25.76
CA SER A 485 5.23 -54.56 25.26
C SER A 485 4.13 -53.76 25.97
N THR A 486 3.84 -52.55 25.48
CA THR A 486 2.48 -51.99 25.44
C THR A 486 2.32 -51.00 24.27
N TYR A 487 1.94 -51.52 23.10
CA TYR A 487 1.17 -50.75 22.11
C TYR A 487 -0.14 -51.48 21.81
N GLY A 488 -1.23 -50.75 22.06
CA GLY A 488 -2.63 -51.12 21.84
C GLY A 488 -3.48 -50.47 22.94
N LYS A 489 -4.40 -49.54 22.71
CA LYS A 489 -5.15 -49.13 21.52
C LYS A 489 -5.73 -47.70 21.72
N PHE A 490 -5.69 -46.86 20.68
CA PHE A 490 -6.70 -45.80 20.41
C PHE A 490 -7.94 -46.44 19.73
N PRO A 491 -9.15 -45.85 19.87
CA PRO A 491 -9.80 -45.20 18.69
C PRO A 491 -10.76 -44.02 19.06
N GLY A 492 -11.07 -42.99 18.24
CA GLY A 492 -10.76 -42.56 16.85
C GLY A 492 -11.33 -41.13 16.64
N SER A 493 -10.69 -40.15 15.97
CA SER A 493 -10.58 -40.02 14.51
C SER A 493 -9.41 -39.16 13.97
N PHE A 494 -8.52 -38.59 14.80
CA PHE A 494 -7.20 -38.10 14.32
C PHE A 494 -6.19 -39.25 14.24
N LEU A 495 -6.17 -40.15 15.23
CA LEU A 495 -5.40 -41.40 15.15
C LEU A 495 -6.03 -42.42 14.24
N GLU A 496 -7.32 -42.35 13.94
CA GLU A 496 -7.90 -43.18 12.89
C GLU A 496 -7.51 -42.67 11.48
N SER A 497 -7.17 -41.38 11.37
CA SER A 497 -6.63 -40.75 10.16
C SER A 497 -5.11 -40.89 10.07
N ALA A 498 -4.41 -40.87 11.21
CA ALA A 498 -2.98 -41.14 11.31
C ALA A 498 -2.69 -42.65 11.25
N ASP A 499 -3.56 -43.54 11.73
CA ASP A 499 -3.52 -45.00 11.57
C ASP A 499 -4.05 -45.42 10.20
N LYS A 500 -4.95 -44.65 9.57
CA LYS A 500 -5.17 -44.78 8.11
C LYS A 500 -3.92 -44.36 7.35
N ALA A 501 -3.29 -43.24 7.72
CA ALA A 501 -2.05 -42.81 7.08
C ALA A 501 -0.92 -43.83 7.35
N VAL A 502 -0.78 -44.34 8.58
CA VAL A 502 0.25 -45.29 9.02
C VAL A 502 -0.04 -46.71 8.51
N SER A 503 -1.30 -47.14 8.39
CA SER A 503 -1.68 -48.41 7.70
C SER A 503 -1.50 -48.31 6.18
N ILE A 504 -1.70 -47.13 5.59
CA ILE A 504 -1.36 -46.85 4.19
C ILE A 504 0.17 -46.74 4.00
N ILE A 505 0.91 -46.28 5.00
CA ILE A 505 2.38 -46.21 5.08
C ILE A 505 2.98 -47.61 5.27
N SER A 506 2.41 -48.48 6.10
CA SER A 506 2.89 -49.85 6.34
C SER A 506 2.50 -50.83 5.23
N GLY A 507 1.50 -50.49 4.41
CA GLY A 507 1.28 -51.12 3.09
C GLY A 507 2.33 -50.74 2.05
N LEU A 508 3.11 -49.68 2.29
CA LEU A 508 4.26 -49.29 1.49
C LEU A 508 5.50 -49.88 2.14
N LYS A 509 6.27 -50.70 1.41
CA LYS A 509 7.57 -51.21 1.88
C LYS A 509 8.55 -50.06 2.06
N LEU A 510 8.52 -49.41 3.21
CA LEU A 510 9.46 -48.36 3.63
C LEU A 510 10.57 -49.00 4.46
N SER A 511 11.78 -48.46 4.35
CA SER A 511 12.90 -48.96 5.18
C SER A 511 12.81 -48.37 6.58
N GLU A 512 13.32 -49.08 7.59
CA GLU A 512 13.35 -48.64 9.00
C GLU A 512 13.95 -47.23 9.15
N LYS A 513 14.97 -46.94 8.33
CA LYS A 513 15.64 -45.64 8.26
C LYS A 513 14.77 -44.53 7.64
N ASP A 514 13.74 -44.85 6.87
CA ASP A 514 12.76 -43.89 6.33
C ASP A 514 11.74 -43.48 7.40
N GLU A 515 11.26 -44.43 8.20
CA GLU A 515 10.32 -44.15 9.29
C GLU A 515 10.92 -43.20 10.34
N ASP A 516 12.15 -43.47 10.80
CA ASP A 516 12.82 -42.62 11.79
C ASP A 516 12.94 -41.16 11.35
N ILE A 517 13.21 -40.92 10.05
CA ILE A 517 13.40 -39.58 9.51
C ILE A 517 12.07 -38.81 9.38
N LEU A 518 10.96 -39.50 9.15
CA LEU A 518 9.64 -38.86 9.20
C LEU A 518 9.23 -38.51 10.62
N ILE A 519 9.54 -39.39 11.57
CA ILE A 519 9.23 -39.21 12.99
C ILE A 519 10.03 -38.04 13.57
N ASP A 520 11.34 -37.99 13.34
CA ASP A 520 12.21 -36.90 13.81
C ASP A 520 11.80 -35.54 13.22
N ALA A 521 11.41 -35.49 11.94
CA ALA A 521 10.96 -34.26 11.30
C ALA A 521 9.58 -33.79 11.78
N ALA A 522 8.68 -34.72 12.11
CA ALA A 522 7.39 -34.40 12.71
C ALA A 522 7.57 -33.89 14.15
N LEU A 523 8.47 -34.49 14.93
CA LEU A 523 8.82 -34.06 16.28
C LEU A 523 9.55 -32.70 16.30
N ALA A 524 10.31 -32.38 15.26
CA ALA A 524 10.95 -31.07 15.06
C ALA A 524 10.00 -29.98 14.49
N PHE A 525 8.71 -30.29 14.30
CA PHE A 525 7.70 -29.39 13.72
C PHE A 525 8.11 -28.77 12.38
N ASP A 526 8.68 -29.55 11.48
CA ASP A 526 9.12 -29.02 10.19
C ASP A 526 7.91 -28.49 9.38
N PRO A 527 7.81 -27.17 9.13
CA PRO A 527 6.65 -26.56 8.49
C PRO A 527 6.43 -27.07 7.05
N ARG A 528 7.44 -27.69 6.43
CA ARG A 528 7.35 -28.30 5.09
C ARG A 528 6.41 -29.51 5.07
N LEU A 529 6.38 -30.31 6.16
CA LEU A 529 5.45 -31.44 6.30
C LEU A 529 4.00 -30.96 6.38
N LEU A 530 3.72 -29.86 7.08
CA LEU A 530 2.37 -29.30 7.27
C LEU A 530 1.82 -28.66 5.98
N ILE A 531 2.67 -27.95 5.24
CA ILE A 531 2.31 -27.40 3.92
C ILE A 531 2.01 -28.54 2.94
N LEU A 532 2.82 -29.59 2.94
CA LEU A 532 2.59 -30.79 2.13
C LEU A 532 1.31 -31.55 2.53
N ALA A 533 1.06 -31.72 3.82
CA ALA A 533 -0.12 -32.42 4.33
C ALA A 533 -1.42 -31.72 3.90
N ARG A 534 -1.42 -30.38 3.84
CA ARG A 534 -2.55 -29.58 3.34
C ARG A 534 -2.79 -29.78 1.84
N HIS A 535 -1.75 -30.01 1.06
CA HIS A 535 -1.84 -30.25 -0.38
C HIS A 535 -2.21 -31.69 -0.76
N TYR A 536 -1.78 -32.67 0.04
CA TYR A 536 -2.01 -34.09 -0.23
C TYR A 536 -3.04 -34.72 0.72
N ALA A 537 -3.95 -33.90 1.27
CA ALA A 537 -4.97 -34.30 2.25
C ALA A 537 -5.80 -35.52 1.84
N TYR A 538 -5.90 -35.80 0.53
CA TYR A 538 -6.64 -36.94 -0.03
C TYR A 538 -5.75 -38.01 -0.70
N ASN A 539 -4.41 -37.90 -0.63
CA ASN A 539 -3.48 -38.88 -1.22
C ASN A 539 -2.24 -39.17 -0.32
N PRO A 540 -2.43 -39.98 0.74
CA PRO A 540 -1.40 -40.25 1.75
C PRO A 540 -0.16 -40.97 1.21
N THR A 541 -0.28 -41.81 0.18
CA THR A 541 0.88 -42.50 -0.44
C THR A 541 1.83 -41.51 -1.14
N HIS A 542 1.27 -40.48 -1.77
CA HIS A 542 2.05 -39.41 -2.39
C HIS A 542 2.62 -38.45 -1.36
N PHE A 543 1.85 -38.14 -0.31
CA PHE A 543 2.33 -37.35 0.83
C PHE A 543 3.61 -37.95 1.41
N VAL A 544 3.63 -39.25 1.70
CA VAL A 544 4.74 -39.92 2.39
C VAL A 544 6.00 -39.99 1.52
N LYS A 545 5.86 -40.34 0.24
CA LYS A 545 6.99 -40.32 -0.72
C LYS A 545 7.54 -38.91 -0.97
N HIS A 546 6.69 -37.90 -0.88
CA HIS A 546 7.08 -36.50 -1.04
C HIS A 546 7.75 -35.97 0.23
N ALA A 547 7.20 -36.27 1.40
CA ALA A 547 7.73 -35.92 2.70
C ALA A 547 9.13 -36.52 2.91
N LEU A 548 9.30 -37.83 2.71
CA LEU A 548 10.61 -38.50 2.84
C LEU A 548 11.69 -37.90 1.92
N ARG A 549 11.30 -37.50 0.72
CA ARG A 549 12.19 -36.89 -0.29
C ARG A 549 12.60 -35.46 0.06
N ILE A 550 11.71 -34.69 0.71
CA ILE A 550 12.01 -33.32 1.18
C ILE A 550 12.82 -33.34 2.48
N LEU A 551 12.63 -34.34 3.34
CA LEU A 551 13.30 -34.43 4.64
C LEU A 551 14.70 -35.05 4.55
N LYS A 552 14.93 -35.98 3.61
CA LYS A 552 16.24 -36.61 3.39
C LYS A 552 17.19 -35.86 2.43
N ARG A 553 16.82 -34.67 1.93
CA ARG A 553 17.69 -33.81 1.10
C ARG A 553 17.52 -32.33 1.51
N PRO A 554 18.60 -31.52 1.59
CA PRO A 554 18.44 -30.07 1.43
C PRO A 554 18.07 -29.85 -0.04
N LEU A 555 16.97 -29.14 -0.36
CA LEU A 555 16.50 -29.03 -1.75
C LEU A 555 17.63 -28.57 -2.68
N PRO A 556 18.11 -29.44 -3.59
CA PRO A 556 18.85 -29.01 -4.74
C PRO A 556 17.87 -28.74 -5.89
N PRO A 557 18.28 -27.98 -6.92
CA PRO A 557 17.45 -27.64 -8.06
C PRO A 557 17.03 -28.91 -8.83
N GLY A 558 15.73 -29.08 -9.06
CA GLY A 558 15.13 -30.06 -9.98
C GLY A 558 15.27 -31.54 -9.60
N PHE A 559 14.17 -32.19 -9.21
CA PHE A 559 14.02 -33.63 -9.45
C PHE A 559 12.57 -33.97 -9.82
N VAL A 560 12.40 -34.12 -11.14
CA VAL A 560 11.21 -34.43 -11.93
C VAL A 560 11.16 -35.94 -12.21
N GLY A 561 10.00 -36.47 -12.59
CA GLY A 561 9.90 -37.62 -13.51
C GLY A 561 8.43 -37.87 -13.85
N SER A 562 8.01 -38.30 -15.06
CA SER A 562 8.66 -38.58 -16.36
C SER A 562 7.54 -38.90 -17.37
N VAL A 563 7.61 -38.45 -18.64
CA VAL A 563 7.39 -39.29 -19.86
C VAL A 563 8.02 -38.63 -21.10
N GLY A 564 8.90 -39.36 -21.81
CA GLY A 564 9.00 -39.40 -23.29
C GLY A 564 9.91 -38.38 -24.00
N GLY A 565 11.11 -38.82 -24.43
CA GLY A 565 12.10 -38.03 -25.19
C GLY A 565 12.02 -38.14 -26.71
N PHE A 566 12.86 -37.36 -27.42
CA PHE A 566 13.27 -37.51 -28.83
C PHE A 566 14.48 -36.56 -29.12
N PRO A 567 15.21 -36.69 -30.26
CA PRO A 567 16.63 -37.04 -30.30
C PRO A 567 17.61 -35.86 -30.49
N GLU A 568 18.89 -36.12 -30.19
CA GLU A 568 20.03 -35.22 -30.34
C GLU A 568 20.50 -35.03 -31.79
N GLY A 569 20.97 -33.81 -32.09
CA GLY A 569 22.13 -33.62 -32.98
C GLY A 569 22.11 -32.36 -33.87
N VAL A 570 22.74 -31.26 -33.43
CA VAL A 570 23.51 -30.34 -34.31
C VAL A 570 24.65 -29.68 -33.49
N PRO A 571 25.92 -29.63 -33.97
CA PRO A 571 27.04 -29.08 -33.21
C PRO A 571 27.30 -27.58 -33.45
N GLY A 572 27.62 -26.87 -32.35
CA GLY A 572 28.59 -25.77 -32.35
C GLY A 572 28.06 -24.36 -32.06
N VAL A 573 28.03 -23.94 -30.78
CA VAL A 573 28.38 -22.58 -30.28
C VAL A 573 28.79 -22.70 -28.80
N GLY A 574 29.88 -22.02 -28.41
CA GLY A 574 30.63 -22.20 -27.16
C GLY A 574 29.94 -21.80 -25.83
N THR A 575 30.54 -22.29 -24.76
CA THR A 575 30.04 -22.36 -23.37
C THR A 575 30.30 -21.10 -22.55
N GLY A 576 29.25 -20.35 -22.25
CA GLY A 576 29.18 -19.39 -21.14
C GLY A 576 27.75 -19.38 -20.58
N ARG A 577 27.54 -19.80 -19.32
CA ARG A 577 26.20 -19.88 -18.70
C ARG A 577 25.57 -18.47 -18.58
N MET A 578 24.47 -18.22 -19.29
CA MET A 578 23.70 -16.97 -19.19
C MET A 578 22.78 -16.98 -17.96
N GLU A 579 22.75 -15.89 -17.19
CA GLU A 579 21.71 -15.65 -16.17
C GLU A 579 20.34 -15.45 -16.85
N THR A 580 19.32 -16.21 -16.46
CA THR A 580 18.00 -16.21 -17.11
C THR A 580 16.89 -15.70 -16.17
N TYR A 581 15.99 -14.84 -16.65
CA TYR A 581 14.81 -14.37 -15.89
C TYR A 581 13.65 -15.37 -15.95
N ASP A 582 12.74 -15.34 -14.98
CA ASP A 582 11.51 -16.14 -15.03
C ASP A 582 10.55 -15.61 -16.09
N LEU A 583 10.48 -14.28 -16.22
CA LEU A 583 9.67 -13.57 -17.21
C LEU A 583 10.44 -12.39 -17.81
N VAL A 584 10.50 -12.33 -19.14
CA VAL A 584 10.88 -11.12 -19.89
C VAL A 584 9.61 -10.47 -20.43
N VAL A 585 9.34 -9.25 -20.01
CA VAL A 585 8.18 -8.45 -20.43
C VAL A 585 8.61 -7.47 -21.51
N VAL A 586 7.93 -7.48 -22.65
CA VAL A 586 8.16 -6.56 -23.78
C VAL A 586 7.00 -5.57 -23.86
N GLY A 587 7.23 -4.35 -23.33
CA GLY A 587 6.25 -3.26 -23.27
C GLY A 587 5.78 -2.99 -21.84
N GLY A 588 6.07 -1.78 -21.33
CA GLY A 588 5.76 -1.30 -19.98
C GLY A 588 4.36 -0.69 -19.84
N GLY A 589 3.38 -1.12 -20.63
CA GLY A 589 1.98 -0.75 -20.43
C GLY A 589 1.36 -1.40 -19.17
N LEU A 590 0.08 -1.15 -18.90
CA LEU A 590 -0.57 -1.70 -17.70
C LEU A 590 -0.52 -3.24 -17.65
N THR A 591 -0.70 -3.94 -18.77
CA THR A 591 -0.56 -5.41 -18.81
C THR A 591 0.84 -5.87 -18.42
N GLY A 592 1.88 -5.21 -18.96
CA GLY A 592 3.27 -5.54 -18.66
C GLY A 592 3.62 -5.30 -17.20
N LEU A 593 3.20 -4.16 -16.65
CA LEU A 593 3.36 -3.82 -15.24
C LEU A 593 2.59 -4.78 -14.32
N THR A 594 1.36 -5.17 -14.67
CA THR A 594 0.57 -6.14 -13.90
C THR A 594 1.23 -7.52 -13.90
N SER A 595 1.74 -7.96 -15.05
CA SER A 595 2.46 -9.24 -15.16
C SER A 595 3.74 -9.22 -14.32
N ALA A 596 4.55 -8.17 -14.48
CA ALA A 596 5.81 -8.00 -13.76
C ALA A 596 5.59 -7.97 -12.25
N LEU A 597 4.69 -7.10 -11.76
CA LEU A 597 4.44 -6.96 -10.33
C LEU A 597 3.92 -8.26 -9.70
N SER A 598 3.04 -8.98 -10.41
CA SER A 598 2.52 -10.26 -9.92
C SER A 598 3.60 -11.34 -9.78
N ILE A 599 4.60 -11.37 -10.66
CA ILE A 599 5.76 -12.29 -10.55
C ILE A 599 6.72 -11.84 -9.46
N LEU A 600 7.00 -10.54 -9.37
CA LEU A 600 7.88 -9.97 -8.35
C LEU A 600 7.32 -10.20 -6.94
N ASP A 601 6.01 -10.01 -6.75
CA ASP A 601 5.32 -10.29 -5.47
C ASP A 601 5.40 -11.78 -5.09
N ALA A 602 5.53 -12.69 -6.06
CA ALA A 602 5.74 -14.12 -5.85
C ALA A 602 7.23 -14.51 -5.68
N GLY A 603 8.15 -13.53 -5.70
CA GLY A 603 9.59 -13.73 -5.55
C GLY A 603 10.34 -14.12 -6.82
N GLY A 604 9.67 -14.09 -7.99
CA GLY A 604 10.29 -14.38 -9.29
C GLY A 604 11.13 -13.22 -9.83
N ARG A 605 11.96 -13.51 -10.83
CA ARG A 605 12.84 -12.54 -11.50
C ARG A 605 12.24 -12.07 -12.82
N VAL A 606 12.21 -10.75 -13.01
CA VAL A 606 11.61 -10.11 -14.18
C VAL A 606 12.60 -9.17 -14.86
N ALA A 607 12.68 -9.26 -16.18
CA ALA A 607 13.24 -8.20 -17.01
C ALA A 607 12.10 -7.51 -17.76
N LEU A 608 11.96 -6.20 -17.63
CA LEU A 608 10.95 -5.40 -18.34
C LEU A 608 11.65 -4.45 -19.30
N LEU A 609 11.34 -4.57 -20.60
CA LEU A 609 11.85 -3.70 -21.65
C LEU A 609 10.74 -2.78 -22.16
N GLU A 610 11.03 -1.48 -22.23
CA GLU A 610 10.14 -0.44 -22.75
C GLU A 610 10.91 0.39 -23.78
N LYS A 611 10.32 0.61 -24.96
CA LYS A 611 10.99 1.32 -26.05
C LYS A 611 11.00 2.83 -25.86
N GLU A 612 10.04 3.36 -25.12
CA GLU A 612 10.01 4.77 -24.72
C GLU A 612 10.87 4.99 -23.45
N PRO A 613 11.24 6.24 -23.13
CA PRO A 613 11.99 6.57 -21.91
C PRO A 613 11.26 6.25 -20.60
N PHE A 614 9.93 6.12 -20.66
CA PHE A 614 9.06 5.88 -19.52
C PHE A 614 8.04 4.76 -19.80
N VAL A 615 7.61 4.10 -18.74
CA VAL A 615 6.54 3.08 -18.80
C VAL A 615 5.15 3.71 -18.88
N GLY A 616 4.19 2.98 -19.44
CA GLY A 616 2.77 3.31 -19.36
C GLY A 616 2.01 3.20 -20.67
N GLY A 617 2.64 3.54 -21.80
CA GLY A 617 2.03 3.52 -23.13
C GLY A 617 0.65 4.22 -23.16
N ASN A 618 -0.30 3.68 -23.92
CA ASN A 618 -1.67 4.21 -23.97
C ASN A 618 -2.45 4.03 -22.66
N SER A 619 -2.05 3.08 -21.80
CA SER A 619 -2.76 2.83 -20.54
C SER A 619 -2.73 4.06 -19.62
N ALA A 620 -1.64 4.82 -19.63
CA ALA A 620 -1.50 6.05 -18.85
C ALA A 620 -2.49 7.16 -19.28
N TRP A 621 -3.05 7.06 -20.49
CA TRP A 621 -3.99 8.05 -21.06
C TRP A 621 -5.45 7.60 -20.97
N ALA A 622 -5.72 6.44 -20.37
CA ALA A 622 -7.07 5.95 -20.19
C ALA A 622 -7.83 6.80 -19.16
N SER A 623 -9.04 7.22 -19.52
CA SER A 623 -9.79 8.22 -18.75
C SER A 623 -11.07 7.69 -18.09
N SER A 624 -11.65 6.60 -18.59
CA SER A 624 -13.04 6.23 -18.25
C SER A 624 -13.17 5.31 -17.03
N GLY A 625 -12.33 4.28 -16.90
CA GLY A 625 -12.33 3.38 -15.74
C GLY A 625 -12.08 1.92 -16.09
N VAL A 626 -12.23 1.06 -15.09
CA VAL A 626 -12.08 -0.42 -15.18
C VAL A 626 -13.47 -1.04 -15.07
N ASN A 627 -13.87 -1.86 -16.04
CA ASN A 627 -15.13 -2.59 -15.93
C ASN A 627 -14.96 -3.83 -15.06
N ALA A 628 -15.92 -4.05 -14.16
CA ALA A 628 -15.98 -5.28 -13.37
C ALA A 628 -17.42 -5.64 -13.03
N ALA A 629 -17.69 -6.95 -12.97
CA ALA A 629 -18.98 -7.47 -12.51
C ALA A 629 -18.75 -8.68 -11.59
N ARG A 630 -19.63 -8.86 -10.60
CA ARG A 630 -19.65 -10.02 -9.71
C ARG A 630 -21.06 -10.59 -9.65
N ASP A 631 -21.16 -11.90 -9.41
CA ASP A 631 -22.45 -12.54 -9.13
C ASP A 631 -22.75 -12.34 -7.64
N LEU A 632 -23.94 -11.85 -7.31
CA LEU A 632 -24.40 -11.62 -5.93
C LEU A 632 -25.29 -12.79 -5.49
N GLU A 633 -25.16 -13.22 -4.23
CA GLU A 633 -25.97 -14.33 -3.66
C GLU A 633 -27.34 -13.90 -3.09
N SER A 634 -27.71 -12.61 -3.14
CA SER A 634 -28.99 -12.11 -2.61
C SER A 634 -29.64 -11.05 -3.50
N GLU A 635 -30.98 -11.03 -3.56
CA GLU A 635 -31.80 -10.31 -4.56
C GLU A 635 -31.96 -8.77 -4.40
N GLU A 636 -31.44 -8.10 -3.38
CA GLU A 636 -31.71 -6.66 -3.18
C GLU A 636 -30.56 -5.71 -3.55
N GLN A 637 -30.67 -5.06 -4.73
CA GLN A 637 -30.97 -3.61 -4.91
C GLN A 637 -30.34 -3.02 -6.20
N SER A 638 -31.21 -2.40 -7.01
CA SER A 638 -31.06 -1.31 -8.00
C SER A 638 -29.98 -1.26 -9.09
N ASN A 639 -28.99 -2.15 -9.17
CA ASN A 639 -28.20 -2.34 -10.40
C ASN A 639 -27.99 -3.84 -10.62
N LYS A 640 -28.84 -4.44 -11.46
CA LYS A 640 -28.89 -5.87 -11.79
C LYS A 640 -27.66 -6.33 -12.61
N ASP A 641 -26.44 -5.89 -12.28
CA ASP A 641 -25.24 -6.36 -12.99
C ASP A 641 -24.88 -7.77 -12.57
N SER A 642 -24.31 -8.53 -13.51
CA SER A 642 -23.86 -9.91 -13.30
C SER A 642 -22.77 -10.24 -14.30
N LYS A 643 -22.00 -11.31 -14.06
CA LYS A 643 -21.04 -11.77 -15.08
C LYS A 643 -21.74 -12.15 -16.38
N ALA A 644 -22.92 -12.77 -16.28
CA ALA A 644 -23.72 -13.12 -17.46
C ALA A 644 -24.11 -11.88 -18.28
N LEU A 645 -24.58 -10.82 -17.62
CA LEU A 645 -24.94 -9.58 -18.31
C LEU A 645 -23.72 -8.86 -18.88
N PHE A 646 -22.59 -8.85 -18.16
CA PHE A 646 -21.36 -8.26 -18.66
C PHE A 646 -20.79 -9.04 -19.87
N PHE A 647 -20.88 -10.37 -19.84
CA PHE A 647 -20.57 -11.21 -21.00
C PHE A 647 -21.46 -10.88 -22.18
N GLU A 648 -22.78 -10.83 -21.99
CA GLU A 648 -23.74 -10.54 -23.06
C GLU A 648 -23.50 -9.17 -23.68
N ASP A 649 -23.30 -8.12 -22.88
CA ASP A 649 -23.00 -6.78 -23.40
C ASP A 649 -21.71 -6.77 -24.23
N THR A 650 -20.65 -7.44 -23.74
CA THR A 650 -19.36 -7.51 -24.44
C THR A 650 -19.48 -8.32 -25.73
N PHE A 651 -20.16 -9.46 -25.68
CA PHE A 651 -20.36 -10.34 -26.82
C PHE A 651 -21.28 -9.72 -27.87
N LYS A 652 -22.37 -9.06 -27.46
CA LYS A 652 -23.27 -8.32 -28.35
C LYS A 652 -22.56 -7.16 -29.04
N SER A 653 -21.69 -6.45 -28.33
CA SER A 653 -20.92 -5.34 -28.90
C SER A 653 -19.95 -5.83 -29.98
N GLY A 654 -19.14 -6.85 -29.68
CA GLY A 654 -17.98 -7.19 -30.49
C GLY A 654 -18.05 -8.53 -31.21
N ASN A 655 -18.83 -9.49 -30.71
CA ASN A 655 -18.81 -10.89 -31.11
C ASN A 655 -17.38 -11.47 -31.10
N GLY A 656 -16.64 -11.22 -30.01
CA GLY A 656 -15.30 -11.75 -29.79
C GLY A 656 -15.28 -13.25 -29.46
N ASP A 657 -14.10 -13.83 -29.30
CA ASP A 657 -13.93 -15.23 -28.90
C ASP A 657 -14.54 -15.46 -27.51
N LYS A 658 -15.52 -16.36 -27.43
CA LYS A 658 -16.27 -16.63 -26.20
C LYS A 658 -15.37 -17.02 -25.04
N THR A 659 -14.31 -17.78 -25.30
CA THR A 659 -13.37 -18.25 -24.28
C THR A 659 -12.59 -17.07 -23.70
N LEU A 660 -12.13 -16.15 -24.55
CA LEU A 660 -11.43 -14.94 -24.13
C LEU A 660 -12.35 -13.95 -23.41
N VAL A 661 -13.59 -13.79 -23.88
CA VAL A 661 -14.59 -12.95 -23.19
C VAL A 661 -14.93 -13.53 -21.82
N HIS A 662 -15.07 -14.85 -21.70
CA HIS A 662 -15.24 -15.51 -20.39
C HIS A 662 -14.05 -15.27 -19.47
N ALA A 663 -12.82 -15.41 -19.96
CA ALA A 663 -11.62 -15.13 -19.17
C ALA A 663 -11.61 -13.67 -18.67
N LEU A 664 -11.90 -12.70 -19.55
CA LEU A 664 -12.01 -11.29 -19.21
C LEU A 664 -13.04 -11.04 -18.11
N VAL A 665 -14.28 -11.52 -18.30
CA VAL A 665 -15.40 -11.25 -17.39
C VAL A 665 -15.18 -11.94 -16.04
N ASN A 666 -14.76 -13.21 -16.04
CA ASN A 666 -14.53 -13.96 -14.81
C ASN A 666 -13.40 -13.39 -13.97
N GLY A 667 -12.33 -12.90 -14.61
CA GLY A 667 -11.21 -12.27 -13.94
C GLY A 667 -11.47 -10.83 -13.50
N SER A 668 -12.49 -10.15 -14.05
CA SER A 668 -12.66 -8.70 -13.94
C SER A 668 -12.73 -8.19 -12.50
N TYR A 669 -13.58 -8.79 -11.66
CA TYR A 669 -13.77 -8.33 -10.28
C TYR A 669 -12.57 -8.66 -9.38
N THR A 670 -11.98 -9.85 -9.52
CA THR A 670 -10.76 -10.20 -8.77
C THR A 670 -9.58 -9.32 -9.15
N ALA A 671 -9.45 -8.96 -10.43
CA ALA A 671 -8.42 -8.05 -10.90
C ALA A 671 -8.63 -6.63 -10.37
N LEU A 672 -9.88 -6.14 -10.32
CA LEU A 672 -10.23 -4.87 -9.68
C LEU A 672 -9.86 -4.87 -8.19
N GLN A 673 -10.27 -5.89 -7.44
CA GLN A 673 -9.96 -6.00 -6.01
C GLN A 673 -8.44 -6.06 -5.76
N TRP A 674 -7.72 -6.82 -6.58
CA TRP A 674 -6.28 -6.90 -6.46
C TRP A 674 -5.61 -5.54 -6.67
N ILE A 675 -5.98 -4.78 -7.70
CA ILE A 675 -5.33 -3.48 -7.94
C ILE A 675 -5.70 -2.45 -6.86
N GLN A 676 -6.94 -2.48 -6.36
CA GLN A 676 -7.36 -1.63 -5.24
C GLN A 676 -6.52 -1.91 -3.98
N HIS A 677 -6.37 -3.19 -3.63
CA HIS A 677 -5.61 -3.61 -2.45
C HIS A 677 -4.10 -3.39 -2.63
N ARG A 678 -3.54 -3.73 -3.79
CA ARG A 678 -2.09 -3.70 -4.03
C ARG A 678 -1.53 -2.28 -4.12
N LEU A 679 -2.33 -1.32 -4.60
CA LEU A 679 -1.93 0.07 -4.78
C LEU A 679 -2.52 1.04 -3.76
N ASP A 680 -3.31 0.53 -2.80
CA ASP A 680 -4.07 1.31 -1.82
C ASP A 680 -4.87 2.45 -2.51
N VAL A 681 -5.70 2.07 -3.49
CA VAL A 681 -6.45 3.01 -4.33
C VAL A 681 -7.94 2.70 -4.33
N GLU A 682 -8.76 3.72 -4.10
CA GLU A 682 -10.22 3.61 -4.13
C GLU A 682 -10.76 3.78 -5.56
N LEU A 683 -11.62 2.86 -6.01
CA LEU A 683 -12.25 2.84 -7.34
C LEU A 683 -13.77 2.65 -7.18
N ASP A 684 -14.34 3.42 -6.26
CA ASP A 684 -15.70 3.27 -5.73
C ASP A 684 -16.79 3.91 -6.60
N GLU A 685 -16.44 4.85 -7.47
CA GLU A 685 -17.41 5.47 -8.36
C GLU A 685 -17.71 4.54 -9.53
N VAL A 686 -18.99 4.30 -9.80
CA VAL A 686 -19.43 3.41 -10.88
C VAL A 686 -20.30 4.20 -11.86
N SER A 687 -19.86 4.24 -13.12
CA SER A 687 -20.57 4.92 -14.20
C SER A 687 -21.03 3.93 -15.27
N GLN A 688 -22.10 4.30 -16.00
CA GLN A 688 -22.54 3.60 -17.21
C GLN A 688 -21.94 4.29 -18.44
N LEU A 689 -21.29 3.50 -19.30
CA LEU A 689 -20.75 3.96 -20.58
C LEU A 689 -21.59 3.42 -21.75
N GLY A 690 -21.26 3.83 -22.98
CA GLY A 690 -21.99 3.42 -24.17
C GLY A 690 -21.94 1.91 -24.39
N GLY A 691 -23.08 1.32 -24.77
CA GLY A 691 -23.21 -0.12 -25.02
C GLY A 691 -23.33 -1.01 -23.78
N HIS A 692 -23.23 -0.45 -22.56
CA HIS A 692 -23.49 -1.18 -21.32
C HIS A 692 -24.97 -1.17 -20.95
N SER A 693 -25.51 -2.32 -20.56
CA SER A 693 -26.88 -2.45 -20.05
C SER A 693 -27.06 -1.79 -18.67
N VAL A 694 -26.00 -1.75 -17.86
CA VAL A 694 -25.99 -1.15 -16.51
C VAL A 694 -24.62 -0.52 -16.19
N ALA A 695 -24.56 0.32 -15.15
CA ALA A 695 -23.32 0.94 -14.68
C ALA A 695 -22.36 -0.12 -14.12
N ARG A 696 -21.11 -0.16 -14.64
CA ARG A 696 -20.07 -1.11 -14.21
C ARG A 696 -18.63 -0.61 -14.35
N THR A 697 -18.46 0.62 -14.80
CA THR A 697 -17.13 1.20 -15.00
C THR A 697 -16.66 1.87 -13.72
N HIS A 698 -15.71 1.24 -13.04
CA HIS A 698 -15.13 1.69 -11.77
C HIS A 698 -14.03 2.74 -11.98
N ARG A 699 -14.08 3.81 -11.19
CA ARG A 699 -13.08 4.88 -11.14
C ARG A 699 -12.97 5.47 -9.73
N GLY A 700 -11.90 6.20 -9.45
CA GLY A 700 -11.73 6.94 -8.20
C GLY A 700 -12.02 8.44 -8.37
N ASP A 701 -11.97 9.19 -7.28
CA ASP A 701 -12.08 10.65 -7.25
C ASP A 701 -10.76 11.35 -7.65
N PHE A 702 -9.92 10.69 -8.44
CA PHE A 702 -8.69 11.24 -9.01
C PHE A 702 -8.83 11.29 -10.52
N GLY A 703 -8.29 12.33 -11.16
CA GLY A 703 -8.60 12.71 -12.55
C GLY A 703 -8.61 11.57 -13.56
N MET A 704 -7.49 11.32 -14.24
CA MET A 704 -7.41 10.25 -15.24
C MET A 704 -7.00 8.94 -14.56
N VAL A 705 -7.94 7.99 -14.50
CA VAL A 705 -7.74 6.67 -13.85
C VAL A 705 -6.51 5.92 -14.37
N GLY A 706 -6.27 5.93 -15.69
CA GLY A 706 -5.14 5.25 -16.31
C GLY A 706 -3.79 5.79 -15.85
N GLN A 707 -3.66 7.12 -15.77
CA GLN A 707 -2.44 7.78 -15.31
C GLN A 707 -2.12 7.37 -13.88
N GLU A 708 -3.13 7.39 -13.00
CA GLU A 708 -2.93 7.06 -11.60
C GLU A 708 -2.57 5.59 -11.38
N LEU A 709 -3.27 4.67 -12.06
CA LEU A 709 -2.97 3.24 -11.97
C LEU A 709 -1.57 2.93 -12.49
N VAL A 710 -1.20 3.44 -13.67
CA VAL A 710 0.13 3.21 -14.25
C VAL A 710 1.23 3.79 -13.37
N ARG A 711 1.08 5.03 -12.89
CA ARG A 711 2.06 5.70 -12.03
C ARG A 711 2.31 4.91 -10.76
N ARG A 712 1.24 4.49 -10.06
CA ARG A 712 1.36 3.69 -8.84
C ARG A 712 1.95 2.30 -9.11
N MET A 713 1.49 1.62 -10.16
CA MET A 713 2.06 0.32 -10.57
C MET A 713 3.56 0.42 -10.87
N ALA A 714 3.97 1.44 -11.63
CA ALA A 714 5.37 1.68 -11.95
C ALA A 714 6.20 1.92 -10.67
N ASN A 715 5.66 2.68 -9.72
CA ASN A 715 6.31 2.91 -8.43
C ASN A 715 6.47 1.62 -7.62
N GLU A 716 5.45 0.76 -7.57
CA GLU A 716 5.54 -0.54 -6.89
C GLU A 716 6.56 -1.46 -7.54
N VAL A 717 6.58 -1.54 -8.88
CA VAL A 717 7.59 -2.34 -9.61
C VAL A 717 9.00 -1.80 -9.33
N LYS A 718 9.21 -0.47 -9.37
CA LYS A 718 10.52 0.16 -9.13
C LYS A 718 11.07 -0.05 -7.71
N LYS A 719 10.26 -0.51 -6.74
CA LYS A 719 10.74 -0.89 -5.40
C LYS A 719 11.62 -2.13 -5.43
N PHE A 720 11.40 -3.02 -6.38
CA PHE A 720 12.26 -4.19 -6.63
C PHE A 720 13.56 -3.74 -7.31
N LYS A 721 14.66 -4.45 -7.06
CA LYS A 721 16.00 -4.15 -7.57
C LYS A 721 16.67 -5.42 -8.09
N GLU A 722 17.80 -5.26 -8.75
CA GLU A 722 18.67 -6.38 -9.15
C GLU A 722 19.01 -7.28 -7.93
N PRO A 723 19.01 -8.62 -8.07
CA PRO A 723 18.83 -9.38 -9.30
C PRO A 723 17.35 -9.77 -9.62
N GLN A 724 16.37 -9.24 -8.88
CA GLN A 724 14.96 -9.59 -9.08
C GLN A 724 14.28 -8.79 -10.20
N LEU A 725 14.65 -7.53 -10.38
CA LEU A 725 14.11 -6.67 -11.42
C LEU A 725 15.23 -6.02 -12.23
N THR A 726 15.12 -6.18 -13.54
CA THR A 726 15.84 -5.37 -14.53
C THR A 726 14.84 -4.57 -15.35
N LEU A 727 14.88 -3.24 -15.23
CA LEU A 727 14.01 -2.34 -15.98
C LEU A 727 14.84 -1.58 -17.03
N LEU A 728 14.59 -1.86 -18.31
CA LEU A 728 15.28 -1.26 -19.45
C LEU A 728 14.29 -0.37 -20.21
N THR A 729 14.31 0.93 -19.95
CA THR A 729 13.60 1.92 -20.78
C THR A 729 14.46 2.32 -21.98
N SER A 730 13.89 3.06 -22.92
CA SER A 730 14.54 3.41 -24.19
C SER A 730 15.17 2.20 -24.89
N SER A 731 14.49 1.05 -24.87
CA SER A 731 15.00 -0.23 -25.33
C SER A 731 13.97 -0.92 -26.24
N ARG A 732 14.09 -0.68 -27.56
CA ARG A 732 13.18 -1.27 -28.55
C ARG A 732 13.61 -2.70 -28.85
N VAL A 733 12.75 -3.67 -28.52
CA VAL A 733 12.95 -5.07 -28.92
C VAL A 733 12.84 -5.19 -30.44
N THR A 734 13.85 -5.80 -31.06
CA THR A 734 13.95 -5.96 -32.52
C THR A 734 13.83 -7.40 -32.98
N ARG A 735 14.02 -8.38 -32.08
CA ARG A 735 13.94 -9.81 -32.43
C ARG A 735 13.53 -10.65 -31.23
N LEU A 736 12.68 -11.65 -31.46
CA LEU A 736 12.44 -12.75 -30.53
C LEU A 736 13.45 -13.87 -30.83
N ILE A 737 14.14 -14.35 -29.80
CA ILE A 737 15.19 -15.38 -29.93
C ILE A 737 14.54 -16.74 -29.72
N GLY A 738 14.57 -17.58 -30.76
CA GLY A 738 13.96 -18.91 -30.78
C GLY A 738 13.08 -19.09 -32.02
N ASP A 739 12.32 -20.17 -32.06
CA ASP A 739 11.37 -20.47 -33.12
C ASP A 739 10.07 -21.08 -32.56
N SER A 740 9.08 -21.31 -33.42
CA SER A 740 7.75 -21.79 -33.02
C SER A 740 7.73 -23.23 -32.50
N GLU A 741 8.74 -24.04 -32.82
CA GLU A 741 8.82 -25.46 -32.43
C GLU A 741 9.66 -25.65 -31.17
N SER A 742 10.85 -25.05 -31.14
CA SER A 742 11.80 -25.11 -30.02
C SER A 742 11.45 -24.16 -28.86
N GLY A 743 10.59 -23.18 -29.13
CA GLY A 743 10.14 -22.19 -28.16
C GLY A 743 11.00 -20.93 -28.13
N ILE A 744 10.43 -19.87 -27.57
CA ILE A 744 11.10 -18.57 -27.44
C ILE A 744 11.84 -18.51 -26.10
N ARG A 745 13.09 -18.07 -26.12
CA ARG A 745 14.00 -18.10 -24.95
C ARG A 745 14.63 -16.76 -24.59
N GLY A 746 14.36 -15.72 -25.37
CA GLY A 746 14.92 -14.39 -25.14
C GLY A 746 14.48 -13.38 -26.18
N VAL A 747 15.03 -12.17 -26.03
CA VAL A 747 14.80 -11.04 -26.93
C VAL A 747 16.11 -10.33 -27.21
N GLU A 748 16.23 -9.78 -28.42
CA GLU A 748 17.24 -8.77 -28.75
C GLU A 748 16.60 -7.40 -28.78
N TYR A 749 17.31 -6.41 -28.27
CA TYR A 749 16.85 -5.03 -28.24
C TYR A 749 17.95 -4.07 -28.68
N LYS A 750 17.51 -2.90 -29.15
CA LYS A 750 18.36 -1.75 -29.44
C LYS A 750 17.98 -0.59 -28.54
N SER A 751 18.99 0.04 -27.95
CA SER A 751 18.78 1.28 -27.20
C SER A 751 18.42 2.42 -28.14
N THR A 752 17.33 3.09 -27.83
CA THR A 752 16.78 4.27 -28.52
C THR A 752 17.15 5.58 -27.82
N GLY A 753 17.79 5.52 -26.65
CA GLY A 753 18.14 6.71 -25.86
C GLY A 753 19.39 7.44 -26.35
N LYS A 754 19.42 8.77 -26.24
CA LYS A 754 20.52 9.65 -26.72
C LYS A 754 21.92 9.23 -26.24
N LYS A 755 22.07 8.78 -24.98
CA LYS A 755 23.37 8.39 -24.39
C LYS A 755 23.87 7.00 -24.78
N GLY A 756 23.11 6.22 -25.56
CA GLY A 756 23.46 4.86 -25.98
C GLY A 756 22.87 4.44 -27.33
N ALA A 757 22.47 5.41 -28.17
CA ALA A 757 21.76 5.16 -29.41
C ALA A 757 22.51 4.15 -30.29
N GLY A 758 21.86 3.03 -30.60
CA GLY A 758 22.44 1.96 -31.43
C GLY A 758 23.15 0.83 -30.67
N SER A 759 23.41 0.97 -29.36
CA SER A 759 23.84 -0.16 -28.52
C SER A 759 22.78 -1.26 -28.54
N SER A 760 23.20 -2.49 -28.81
CA SER A 760 22.33 -3.66 -28.90
C SER A 760 22.63 -4.63 -27.76
N GLY A 761 21.59 -5.26 -27.22
CA GLY A 761 21.72 -6.24 -26.15
C GLY A 761 20.74 -7.39 -26.33
N SER A 762 20.91 -8.41 -25.50
CA SER A 762 20.00 -9.55 -25.45
C SER A 762 19.63 -9.86 -24.00
N VAL A 763 18.37 -10.18 -23.77
CA VAL A 763 17.85 -10.62 -22.47
C VAL A 763 17.20 -11.97 -22.65
N PHE A 764 17.56 -12.92 -21.78
CA PHE A 764 17.06 -14.29 -21.85
C PHE A 764 16.19 -14.58 -20.65
N GLY A 765 15.10 -15.29 -20.89
CA GLY A 765 14.23 -15.73 -19.82
C GLY A 765 13.36 -16.87 -20.26
N ARG A 766 12.77 -17.52 -19.27
CA ARG A 766 12.01 -18.74 -19.48
C ARG A 766 10.72 -18.49 -20.24
N PHE A 767 10.02 -17.40 -19.91
CA PHE A 767 8.86 -16.94 -20.64
C PHE A 767 9.10 -15.54 -21.18
N ILE A 768 8.62 -15.29 -22.39
CA ILE A 768 8.60 -13.96 -23.00
C ILE A 768 7.14 -13.53 -23.13
N ALA A 769 6.77 -12.43 -22.48
CA ALA A 769 5.44 -11.84 -22.60
C ALA A 769 5.48 -10.60 -23.49
N VAL A 770 4.77 -10.65 -24.60
CA VAL A 770 4.56 -9.51 -25.50
C VAL A 770 3.37 -8.70 -25.00
N THR A 771 3.61 -7.48 -24.54
CA THR A 771 2.60 -6.57 -23.95
C THR A 771 2.73 -5.15 -24.54
N THR A 772 3.05 -5.06 -25.83
CA THR A 772 3.46 -3.83 -26.54
C THR A 772 2.34 -2.87 -26.90
N GLY A 773 1.08 -3.19 -26.57
CA GLY A 773 -0.09 -2.45 -27.05
C GLY A 773 -0.37 -2.64 -28.54
N GLY A 774 -1.27 -1.80 -29.08
CA GLY A 774 -1.79 -1.92 -30.44
C GLY A 774 -0.98 -1.24 -31.55
N TYR A 775 -1.63 -1.07 -32.71
CA TYR A 775 -1.08 -0.47 -33.93
C TYR A 775 -1.89 0.75 -34.42
N ALA A 776 -2.68 1.38 -33.54
CA ALA A 776 -3.55 2.50 -33.86
C ALA A 776 -2.82 3.80 -34.28
N ASN A 777 -1.48 3.83 -34.20
CA ASN A 777 -0.65 4.91 -34.73
C ASN A 777 0.52 4.39 -35.59
N ASP A 778 0.34 3.23 -36.23
CA ASP A 778 1.38 2.65 -37.08
C ASP A 778 1.45 3.40 -38.42
N GLN A 779 2.42 4.31 -38.51
CA GLN A 779 2.72 5.10 -39.71
C GLN A 779 3.91 4.55 -40.51
N GLU A 780 4.45 3.39 -40.13
CA GLU A 780 5.63 2.82 -40.79
C GLU A 780 5.33 2.27 -42.20
N ILE A 781 6.37 2.00 -42.99
CA ILE A 781 6.21 1.55 -44.38
C ILE A 781 5.54 0.16 -44.46
N ASP A 782 5.79 -0.69 -43.46
CA ASP A 782 5.18 -2.00 -43.27
C ASP A 782 3.99 -1.93 -42.29
N SER A 783 3.28 -0.79 -42.28
CA SER A 783 2.22 -0.51 -41.31
C SER A 783 1.11 -1.56 -41.33
N VAL A 784 0.88 -2.19 -40.17
CA VAL A 784 -0.21 -3.14 -39.94
C VAL A 784 -1.55 -2.43 -40.12
N LEU A 785 -1.65 -1.18 -39.65
CA LEU A 785 -2.87 -0.37 -39.77
C LEU A 785 -3.24 -0.12 -41.22
N HIS A 786 -2.29 0.35 -42.04
CA HIS A 786 -2.58 0.71 -43.43
C HIS A 786 -2.75 -0.52 -44.33
N GLN A 787 -2.12 -1.64 -44.01
CA GLN A 787 -2.35 -2.90 -44.71
C GLN A 787 -3.74 -3.46 -44.41
N ALA A 788 -4.18 -3.41 -43.15
CA ALA A 788 -5.48 -3.95 -42.75
C ALA A 788 -6.65 -3.00 -43.05
N ARG A 789 -6.42 -1.68 -42.96
CA ARG A 789 -7.44 -0.62 -43.08
C ARG A 789 -6.89 0.59 -43.86
N PRO A 790 -6.65 0.45 -45.17
CA PRO A 790 -6.05 1.49 -45.99
C PRO A 790 -6.85 2.80 -46.03
N GLU A 791 -8.17 2.73 -45.82
CA GLU A 791 -9.04 3.91 -45.78
C GLU A 791 -8.90 4.75 -44.50
N LEU A 792 -8.19 4.26 -43.47
CA LEU A 792 -7.86 5.03 -42.26
C LEU A 792 -6.57 5.83 -42.42
N LYS A 793 -5.87 5.72 -43.55
CA LYS A 793 -4.65 6.48 -43.82
C LYS A 793 -4.94 7.98 -43.76
N GLY A 794 -4.18 8.71 -42.94
CA GLY A 794 -4.36 10.15 -42.73
C GLY A 794 -5.48 10.53 -41.76
N MET A 795 -6.25 9.58 -41.24
CA MET A 795 -7.20 9.86 -40.14
C MET A 795 -6.40 10.15 -38.86
N PRO A 796 -6.78 11.17 -38.06
CA PRO A 796 -6.12 11.43 -36.79
C PRO A 796 -6.29 10.27 -35.81
N THR A 797 -5.43 10.19 -34.81
CA THR A 797 -5.42 9.14 -33.79
C THR A 797 -5.39 9.73 -32.38
N THR A 798 -5.87 8.98 -31.40
CA THR A 798 -5.70 9.34 -29.97
C THR A 798 -4.45 8.73 -29.35
N ASN A 799 -3.74 7.89 -30.11
CA ASN A 799 -2.64 7.07 -29.61
C ASN A 799 -1.31 7.82 -29.63
N GLY A 800 -0.41 7.46 -28.73
CA GLY A 800 0.97 7.97 -28.75
C GLY A 800 1.77 7.40 -29.92
N ARG A 801 2.95 7.97 -30.19
CA ARG A 801 3.88 7.53 -31.26
C ARG A 801 4.37 6.09 -31.09
N TRP A 802 4.23 5.53 -29.89
CA TRP A 802 4.66 4.17 -29.54
C TRP A 802 3.73 3.06 -30.04
N ALA A 803 2.47 3.34 -30.39
CA ALA A 803 1.48 2.33 -30.77
C ALA A 803 1.62 1.89 -32.25
N THR A 804 2.75 1.26 -32.57
CA THR A 804 3.21 0.93 -33.95
C THR A 804 3.09 -0.55 -34.32
N GLY A 805 2.46 -1.39 -33.47
CA GLY A 805 2.28 -2.80 -33.80
C GLY A 805 3.54 -3.68 -33.71
N ASP A 806 4.62 -3.21 -33.10
CA ASP A 806 5.91 -3.91 -33.04
C ASP A 806 5.78 -5.37 -32.57
N GLY A 807 5.02 -5.62 -31.50
CA GLY A 807 4.81 -6.98 -30.98
C GLY A 807 4.12 -7.93 -31.96
N ILE A 808 3.17 -7.42 -32.76
CA ILE A 808 2.50 -8.19 -33.81
C ILE A 808 3.49 -8.50 -34.93
N LYS A 809 4.25 -7.49 -35.40
CA LYS A 809 5.28 -7.65 -36.44
C LYS A 809 6.36 -8.65 -36.02
N LEU A 810 6.78 -8.62 -34.76
CA LEU A 810 7.78 -9.54 -34.19
C LEU A 810 7.24 -10.98 -34.08
N SER A 811 6.03 -11.14 -33.58
CA SER A 811 5.46 -12.47 -33.31
C SER A 811 5.04 -13.18 -34.61
N THR A 812 4.50 -12.45 -35.57
CA THR A 812 4.11 -13.03 -36.88
C THR A 812 5.32 -13.53 -37.68
N LYS A 813 6.48 -12.85 -37.58
CA LYS A 813 7.74 -13.30 -38.20
C LYS A 813 8.22 -14.67 -37.73
N ILE A 814 7.85 -15.10 -36.52
CA ILE A 814 8.19 -16.41 -35.96
C ILE A 814 7.02 -17.41 -36.01
N GLY A 815 5.99 -17.14 -36.82
CA GLY A 815 4.89 -18.07 -37.07
C GLY A 815 3.68 -17.91 -36.13
N ALA A 816 3.62 -16.86 -35.30
CA ALA A 816 2.40 -16.57 -34.54
C ALA A 816 1.23 -16.21 -35.47
N GLY A 817 0.06 -16.77 -35.20
CA GLY A 817 -1.17 -16.41 -35.89
C GLY A 817 -1.65 -15.03 -35.47
N SER A 818 -2.28 -14.31 -36.41
CA SER A 818 -3.01 -13.09 -36.13
C SER A 818 -4.50 -13.30 -36.32
N ILE A 819 -5.31 -12.46 -35.69
CA ILE A 819 -6.77 -12.48 -35.80
C ILE A 819 -7.29 -11.05 -35.82
N ASP A 820 -8.37 -10.82 -36.58
CA ASP A 820 -9.15 -9.57 -36.57
C ASP A 820 -8.35 -8.28 -36.86
N LEU A 821 -7.22 -8.34 -37.59
CA LEU A 821 -6.36 -7.15 -37.84
C LEU A 821 -7.10 -5.98 -38.54
N ASP A 822 -8.19 -6.25 -39.24
CA ASP A 822 -9.04 -5.22 -39.85
C ASP A 822 -10.03 -4.57 -38.85
N LYS A 823 -10.19 -5.15 -37.65
CA LYS A 823 -11.06 -4.64 -36.59
C LYS A 823 -10.34 -3.55 -35.81
N VAL A 824 -10.42 -2.34 -36.36
CA VAL A 824 -9.88 -1.10 -35.77
C VAL A 824 -11.03 -0.17 -35.39
N GLN A 825 -11.06 0.25 -34.13
CA GLN A 825 -12.08 1.14 -33.59
C GLN A 825 -11.66 2.60 -33.75
N VAL A 826 -12.59 3.37 -34.30
CA VAL A 826 -12.55 4.83 -34.33
C VAL A 826 -13.37 5.36 -33.15
N HIS A 827 -12.77 6.20 -32.31
CA HIS A 827 -13.51 6.90 -31.28
C HIS A 827 -14.28 8.07 -31.89
N PRO A 828 -15.57 8.29 -31.54
CA PRO A 828 -16.35 9.37 -32.13
C PRO A 828 -15.85 10.76 -31.73
N THR A 829 -15.30 10.90 -30.52
CA THR A 829 -14.98 12.22 -29.95
C THR A 829 -13.50 12.33 -29.57
N ALA A 830 -12.70 12.98 -30.41
CA ALA A 830 -11.38 13.51 -30.08
C ALA A 830 -11.38 15.03 -30.33
N PHE A 831 -10.82 15.82 -29.41
CA PHE A 831 -10.85 17.27 -29.52
C PHE A 831 -10.04 17.76 -30.73
N LEU A 832 -10.66 18.64 -31.52
CA LEU A 832 -9.95 19.48 -32.47
C LEU A 832 -9.41 20.68 -31.71
N ASP A 833 -8.12 20.61 -31.36
CA ASP A 833 -7.43 21.66 -30.63
C ASP A 833 -7.31 22.91 -31.52
N PRO A 834 -7.87 24.08 -31.13
CA PRO A 834 -7.79 25.30 -31.92
C PRO A 834 -6.34 25.77 -32.16
N SER A 835 -5.41 25.48 -31.25
CA SER A 835 -4.00 25.84 -31.37
C SER A 835 -3.22 24.91 -32.30
N LYS A 836 -3.68 23.65 -32.45
CA LYS A 836 -3.02 22.60 -33.23
C LYS A 836 -4.04 21.77 -34.04
N PRO A 837 -4.82 22.38 -34.96
CA PRO A 837 -5.93 21.72 -35.63
C PRO A 837 -5.48 20.55 -36.52
N ASN A 838 -4.28 20.66 -37.12
CA ASN A 838 -3.71 19.66 -38.03
C ASN A 838 -2.89 18.57 -37.31
N ALA A 839 -2.85 18.56 -35.98
CA ALA A 839 -2.13 17.53 -35.25
C ALA A 839 -2.71 16.13 -35.54
N THR A 840 -1.85 15.22 -35.97
CA THR A 840 -2.19 13.81 -36.21
C THR A 840 -2.69 13.16 -34.93
N ARG A 841 -2.04 13.44 -33.79
CA ARG A 841 -2.49 12.99 -32.47
C ARG A 841 -3.44 14.02 -31.87
N LYS A 842 -4.66 13.60 -31.53
CA LYS A 842 -5.68 14.43 -30.90
C LYS A 842 -5.97 13.97 -29.48
N THR A 843 -6.31 14.91 -28.60
CA THR A 843 -6.69 14.57 -27.22
C THR A 843 -8.07 13.93 -27.21
N LEU A 844 -8.18 12.75 -26.62
CA LEU A 844 -9.46 12.06 -26.48
C LEU A 844 -10.45 12.90 -25.64
N CYS A 845 -11.64 13.16 -26.19
CA CYS A 845 -12.78 13.62 -25.41
C CYS A 845 -13.45 12.37 -24.83
N ALA A 846 -13.30 12.16 -23.52
CA ALA A 846 -13.73 10.95 -22.84
C ALA A 846 -15.22 10.65 -23.10
N GLU A 847 -15.55 9.38 -23.31
CA GLU A 847 -16.94 8.94 -23.47
C GLU A 847 -17.83 9.33 -22.28
N LEU A 848 -17.23 9.46 -21.09
CA LEU A 848 -17.84 10.05 -19.90
C LEU A 848 -18.55 11.38 -20.19
N MET A 849 -18.01 12.25 -21.04
CA MET A 849 -18.60 13.56 -21.36
C MET A 849 -19.99 13.41 -21.99
N ARG A 850 -20.21 12.35 -22.78
CA ARG A 850 -21.54 11.95 -23.30
C ARG A 850 -22.34 11.21 -22.23
N GLY A 851 -21.69 10.35 -21.44
CA GLY A 851 -22.28 9.60 -20.33
C GLY A 851 -22.97 10.47 -19.28
N VAL A 852 -22.39 11.62 -18.94
CA VAL A 852 -22.99 12.58 -18.00
C VAL A 852 -24.13 13.41 -18.61
N GLY A 853 -24.45 13.22 -19.89
CA GLY A 853 -25.56 13.89 -20.57
C GLY A 853 -25.16 14.85 -21.70
N GLY A 854 -23.87 15.04 -21.98
CA GLY A 854 -23.41 15.91 -23.04
C GLY A 854 -23.93 15.48 -24.42
N ILE A 855 -24.34 16.47 -25.24
CA ILE A 855 -24.98 16.22 -26.54
C ILE A 855 -24.03 16.55 -27.70
N LEU A 856 -24.19 15.82 -28.80
CA LEU A 856 -23.46 16.05 -30.05
C LEU A 856 -24.35 16.81 -31.04
N LEU A 857 -23.80 17.90 -31.57
CA LEU A 857 -24.47 18.76 -32.53
C LEU A 857 -23.61 18.88 -33.79
N THR A 858 -24.27 18.89 -34.95
CA THR A 858 -23.63 19.28 -36.21
C THR A 858 -23.16 20.74 -36.13
N ARG A 859 -22.31 21.16 -37.06
CA ARG A 859 -21.90 22.58 -37.16
C ARG A 859 -23.06 23.51 -37.57
N ASN A 860 -24.20 22.94 -37.97
CA ASN A 860 -25.47 23.65 -38.21
C ASN A 860 -26.37 23.71 -36.97
N GLY A 861 -25.93 23.15 -35.83
CA GLY A 861 -26.64 23.22 -34.55
C GLY A 861 -27.68 22.13 -34.31
N ALA A 862 -27.84 21.17 -35.22
CA ALA A 862 -28.81 20.08 -35.10
C ALA A 862 -28.24 18.83 -34.40
N ARG A 863 -29.03 18.20 -33.53
CA ARG A 863 -28.77 16.83 -33.05
C ARG A 863 -29.02 15.81 -34.17
N PHE A 864 -28.32 14.67 -34.13
CA PHE A 864 -28.38 13.68 -35.22
C PHE A 864 -28.31 12.21 -34.77
N ILE A 865 -28.10 11.94 -33.48
CA ILE A 865 -27.90 10.56 -32.98
C ILE A 865 -28.23 10.43 -31.49
N ASP A 866 -28.39 9.20 -31.00
CA ASP A 866 -28.22 8.90 -29.57
C ASP A 866 -26.73 8.88 -29.22
N GLU A 867 -26.31 9.82 -28.39
CA GLU A 867 -24.92 10.01 -27.99
C GLU A 867 -24.39 8.85 -27.13
N LEU A 868 -25.24 7.95 -26.63
CA LEU A 868 -24.85 6.74 -25.88
C LEU A 868 -24.89 5.46 -26.72
N ALA A 869 -25.20 5.56 -28.02
CA ALA A 869 -25.12 4.44 -28.94
C ALA A 869 -23.67 3.90 -29.06
N PRO A 870 -23.49 2.65 -29.54
CA PRO A 870 -22.16 2.09 -29.83
C PRO A 870 -21.32 3.01 -30.73
N ARG A 871 -19.99 2.99 -30.52
CA ARG A 871 -19.05 3.93 -31.15
C ARG A 871 -19.10 3.90 -32.68
N ASP A 872 -19.21 2.73 -33.27
CA ASP A 872 -19.35 2.52 -34.72
C ASP A 872 -20.62 3.18 -35.27
N VAL A 873 -21.75 3.05 -34.57
CA VAL A 873 -23.02 3.71 -34.92
C VAL A 873 -22.87 5.24 -34.86
N VAL A 874 -22.26 5.77 -33.79
CA VAL A 874 -22.04 7.22 -33.65
C VAL A 874 -21.09 7.74 -34.75
N VAL A 875 -19.99 7.04 -35.03
CA VAL A 875 -19.04 7.41 -36.09
C VAL A 875 -19.68 7.36 -37.47
N ALA A 876 -20.52 6.36 -37.75
CA ALA A 876 -21.26 6.27 -39.02
C ALA A 876 -22.24 7.45 -39.18
N ALA A 877 -22.94 7.82 -38.11
CA ALA A 877 -23.82 8.98 -38.10
C ALA A 877 -23.04 10.30 -38.30
N MET A 878 -21.88 10.45 -37.65
CA MET A 878 -20.99 11.59 -37.86
C MET A 878 -20.50 11.66 -39.31
N LYS A 879 -20.08 10.56 -39.92
CA LYS A 879 -19.65 10.52 -41.33
C LYS A 879 -20.77 10.90 -42.30
N LYS A 880 -22.03 10.61 -41.96
CA LYS A 880 -23.19 11.04 -42.75
C LYS A 880 -23.42 12.54 -42.57
N ALA A 881 -23.48 13.01 -41.33
CA ALA A 881 -23.74 14.41 -41.00
C ALA A 881 -22.62 15.37 -41.45
N SER A 882 -21.36 14.90 -41.54
CA SER A 882 -20.24 15.71 -42.01
C SER A 882 -20.35 16.07 -43.50
N LYS A 883 -21.19 15.40 -44.27
CA LYS A 883 -21.45 15.75 -45.68
C LYS A 883 -22.38 16.94 -45.85
N GLU A 884 -23.05 17.36 -44.78
CA GLU A 884 -24.06 18.42 -44.76
C GLU A 884 -23.50 19.77 -44.28
N SER A 885 -22.18 19.86 -44.05
CA SER A 885 -21.49 21.04 -43.52
C SER A 885 -20.07 21.15 -44.08
N ASP A 886 -19.69 22.34 -44.52
CA ASP A 886 -18.32 22.65 -44.95
C ASP A 886 -17.36 22.87 -43.78
N LYS A 887 -17.89 23.09 -42.56
CA LYS A 887 -17.08 23.23 -41.34
C LYS A 887 -16.70 21.85 -40.79
N GLU A 888 -15.41 21.66 -40.47
CA GLU A 888 -14.90 20.43 -39.88
C GLU A 888 -15.41 20.22 -38.43
N GLY A 889 -15.65 18.95 -38.08
CA GLY A 889 -15.95 18.51 -36.72
C GLY A 889 -17.39 18.73 -36.27
N PHE A 890 -17.63 18.48 -34.98
CA PHE A 890 -18.93 18.49 -34.34
C PHE A 890 -18.84 19.22 -33.01
N ILE A 891 -19.92 19.86 -32.58
CA ILE A 891 -19.96 20.54 -31.29
C ILE A 891 -20.34 19.50 -30.23
N ILE A 892 -19.52 19.37 -29.18
CA ILE A 892 -19.90 18.71 -27.94
C ILE A 892 -20.36 19.79 -26.96
N LEU A 893 -21.60 19.70 -26.47
CA LEU A 893 -22.21 20.71 -25.58
C LEU A 893 -22.59 20.08 -24.24
N LEU A 894 -22.17 20.73 -23.15
CA LEU A 894 -22.47 20.34 -21.77
C LEU A 894 -23.09 21.51 -21.01
N SER A 895 -24.13 21.25 -20.22
CA SER A 895 -24.66 22.20 -19.23
C SER A 895 -23.78 22.26 -17.98
N GLU A 896 -24.00 23.25 -17.11
CA GLU A 896 -23.30 23.35 -15.83
C GLU A 896 -23.46 22.11 -14.95
N ALA A 897 -24.65 21.50 -14.90
CA ALA A 897 -24.87 20.25 -14.15
C ALA A 897 -24.02 19.09 -14.70
N MET A 898 -23.90 18.98 -16.03
CA MET A 898 -23.06 17.99 -16.70
C MET A 898 -21.57 18.24 -16.44
N ARG A 899 -21.15 19.51 -16.42
CA ARG A 899 -19.77 19.90 -16.05
C ARG A 899 -19.44 19.44 -14.63
N ILE A 900 -20.33 19.69 -13.68
CA ILE A 900 -20.16 19.27 -12.28
C ILE A 900 -20.04 17.75 -12.19
N ALA A 901 -20.90 17.00 -12.89
CA ALA A 901 -20.84 15.54 -12.92
C ALA A 901 -19.58 14.98 -13.62
N ALA A 902 -19.07 15.68 -14.64
CA ALA A 902 -17.81 15.33 -15.30
C ALA A 902 -16.59 15.60 -14.42
N GLY A 903 -16.70 16.48 -13.41
CA GLY A 903 -15.67 16.75 -12.42
C GLY A 903 -14.33 17.15 -13.04
N LYS A 904 -13.26 16.47 -12.59
CA LYS A 904 -11.87 16.74 -13.00
C LYS A 904 -11.63 16.61 -14.50
N HIS A 905 -12.45 15.85 -15.24
CA HIS A 905 -12.33 15.76 -16.71
C HIS A 905 -12.66 17.08 -17.38
N ALA A 906 -13.77 17.72 -16.98
CA ALA A 906 -14.17 19.01 -17.56
C ALA A 906 -13.14 20.10 -17.23
N GLU A 907 -12.64 20.12 -15.99
CA GLU A 907 -11.58 21.05 -15.56
C GLU A 907 -10.28 20.85 -16.34
N HIS A 908 -9.88 19.59 -16.57
CA HIS A 908 -8.70 19.27 -17.38
C HIS A 908 -8.84 19.79 -18.82
N TYR A 909 -9.99 19.59 -19.47
CA TYR A 909 -10.20 20.05 -20.84
C TYR A 909 -10.30 21.58 -20.96
N LEU A 910 -10.89 22.25 -19.96
CA LEU A 910 -10.89 23.71 -19.87
C LEU A 910 -9.46 24.26 -19.72
N LYS A 911 -8.67 23.69 -18.79
CA LYS A 911 -7.28 24.12 -18.54
C LYS A 911 -6.39 23.97 -19.79
N ARG A 912 -6.67 22.96 -20.62
CA ARG A 912 -5.95 22.72 -21.88
C ARG A 912 -6.46 23.52 -23.07
N GLY A 913 -7.49 24.37 -22.90
CA GLY A 913 -8.09 25.13 -23.99
C GLY A 913 -8.85 24.28 -25.02
N LEU A 914 -9.17 23.02 -24.68
CA LEU A 914 -9.90 22.11 -25.57
C LEU A 914 -11.42 22.30 -25.51
N MET A 915 -11.89 22.90 -24.43
CA MET A 915 -13.26 23.38 -24.26
C MET A 915 -13.24 24.82 -23.76
N SER A 916 -14.29 25.56 -24.08
CA SER A 916 -14.52 26.91 -23.59
C SER A 916 -15.77 26.94 -22.71
N ARG A 917 -15.75 27.79 -21.68
CA ARG A 917 -16.92 28.06 -20.83
C ARG A 917 -17.59 29.34 -21.30
N PHE A 918 -18.91 29.29 -21.39
CA PHE A 918 -19.78 30.39 -21.80
C PHE A 918 -20.80 30.64 -20.70
N SER A 919 -21.21 31.89 -20.51
CA SER A 919 -22.14 32.28 -19.43
C SER A 919 -23.58 31.86 -19.70
N SER A 920 -23.94 31.68 -20.98
CA SER A 920 -25.29 31.30 -21.43
C SER A 920 -25.24 30.57 -22.77
N LEU A 921 -26.38 29.97 -23.18
CA LEU A 921 -26.51 29.35 -24.50
C LEU A 921 -26.31 30.35 -25.64
N SER A 922 -26.75 31.61 -25.47
CA SER A 922 -26.62 32.68 -26.47
C SER A 922 -25.16 33.00 -26.82
N GLU A 923 -24.27 32.95 -25.82
CA GLU A 923 -22.83 33.09 -26.07
C GLU A 923 -22.25 31.91 -26.85
N VAL A 924 -22.75 30.68 -26.59
CA VAL A 924 -22.38 29.50 -27.39
C VAL A 924 -22.88 29.63 -28.83
N GLU A 925 -24.11 30.12 -29.04
CA GLU A 925 -24.67 30.38 -30.36
C GLU A 925 -23.83 31.39 -31.14
N THR A 926 -23.36 32.44 -30.47
CA THR A 926 -22.45 33.45 -31.04
C THR A 926 -21.12 32.83 -31.43
N TRP A 927 -20.52 32.02 -30.55
CA TRP A 927 -19.27 31.31 -30.83
C TRP A 927 -19.40 30.28 -31.96
N ALA A 928 -20.50 29.53 -32.00
CA ALA A 928 -20.75 28.52 -33.01
C ALA A 928 -21.17 29.14 -34.37
N GLY A 929 -21.75 30.34 -34.33
CA GLY A 929 -22.36 31.03 -35.47
C GLY A 929 -23.68 30.40 -35.93
N VAL A 930 -24.39 29.69 -35.05
CA VAL A 930 -25.65 28.97 -35.34
C VAL A 930 -26.57 28.97 -34.12
N SER A 931 -27.89 28.98 -34.34
CA SER A 931 -28.84 28.85 -33.23
C SER A 931 -28.93 27.41 -32.74
N LEU A 932 -28.82 27.23 -31.43
CA LEU A 932 -28.88 25.96 -30.70
C LEU A 932 -30.14 25.87 -29.83
N THR A 933 -30.82 26.99 -29.60
CA THR A 933 -32.00 27.11 -28.74
C THR A 933 -33.06 26.05 -29.05
N LYS A 934 -33.39 25.85 -30.34
CA LYS A 934 -34.36 24.83 -30.77
C LYS A 934 -33.94 23.41 -30.36
N SER A 935 -32.69 23.04 -30.63
CA SER A 935 -32.15 21.71 -30.32
C SER A 935 -32.14 21.45 -28.81
N VAL A 936 -31.80 22.44 -27.99
CA VAL A 936 -31.79 22.33 -26.53
C VAL A 936 -33.21 22.24 -25.95
N GLN A 937 -34.13 23.06 -26.45
CA GLN A 937 -35.54 23.02 -26.03
C GLN A 937 -36.21 21.69 -26.39
N GLU A 938 -36.02 21.20 -27.62
CA GLU A 938 -36.51 19.87 -28.03
C GLU A 938 -35.92 18.76 -27.16
N TYR A 939 -34.62 18.82 -26.85
CA TYR A 939 -33.97 17.84 -25.98
C TYR A 939 -34.58 17.85 -24.57
N ASN A 940 -34.77 19.02 -23.97
CA ASN A 940 -35.39 19.17 -22.65
C ASN A 940 -36.82 18.65 -22.61
N MET A 941 -37.65 18.98 -23.61
CA MET A 941 -39.03 18.53 -23.70
C MET A 941 -39.16 17.00 -23.77
N VAL A 942 -38.29 16.35 -24.54
CA VAL A 942 -38.27 14.89 -24.65
C VAL A 942 -37.79 14.24 -23.35
N ALA A 943 -36.74 14.79 -22.74
CA ALA A 943 -36.19 14.31 -21.47
C ALA A 943 -37.22 14.39 -20.33
N GLU A 944 -37.98 15.49 -20.26
CA GLU A 944 -39.03 15.70 -19.27
C GLU A 944 -40.14 14.63 -19.38
N LYS A 945 -40.56 14.31 -20.60
CA LYS A 945 -41.59 13.28 -20.86
C LYS A 945 -41.10 11.85 -20.59
N ARG A 946 -39.81 11.65 -20.26
CA ARG A 946 -39.13 10.33 -20.16
C ARG A 946 -39.45 9.41 -21.34
N GLY A 947 -39.57 9.99 -22.52
CA GLY A 947 -39.92 9.30 -23.75
C GLY A 947 -38.70 8.79 -24.52
N ILE A 948 -38.93 7.91 -25.49
CA ILE A 948 -37.91 7.55 -26.48
C ILE A 948 -37.73 8.76 -27.40
N GLY A 949 -36.52 9.32 -27.43
CA GLY A 949 -36.22 10.46 -28.30
C GLY A 949 -36.20 10.12 -29.78
N PRO A 950 -36.13 11.15 -30.65
CA PRO A 950 -36.22 10.98 -32.11
C PRO A 950 -35.12 10.08 -32.71
N PHE A 951 -34.03 9.85 -31.97
CA PHE A 951 -32.91 8.99 -32.38
C PHE A 951 -32.84 7.67 -31.61
N GLY A 952 -33.91 7.29 -30.91
CA GLY A 952 -33.95 6.07 -30.09
C GLY A 952 -33.33 6.21 -28.69
N LYS A 953 -32.84 7.41 -28.32
CA LYS A 953 -32.28 7.70 -27.00
C LYS A 953 -33.32 7.51 -25.89
N GLN A 954 -32.95 6.82 -24.83
CA GLN A 954 -33.85 6.52 -23.69
C GLN A 954 -33.34 7.07 -22.35
N TYR A 955 -32.03 7.32 -22.24
CA TYR A 955 -31.38 7.74 -21.00
C TYR A 955 -30.95 9.20 -21.09
N TYR A 956 -31.45 10.02 -20.16
CA TYR A 956 -31.24 11.46 -20.11
C TYR A 956 -30.69 11.85 -18.74
N HIS A 957 -29.38 12.10 -18.66
CA HIS A 957 -28.71 12.52 -17.43
C HIS A 957 -28.56 14.05 -17.37
N ASN A 958 -28.66 14.62 -16.16
CA ASN A 958 -28.43 16.05 -15.89
C ASN A 958 -29.28 17.01 -16.76
N THR A 959 -30.52 16.62 -17.02
CA THR A 959 -31.55 17.44 -17.68
C THR A 959 -32.55 18.00 -16.68
N PRO A 960 -33.21 19.13 -16.95
CA PRO A 960 -33.11 19.95 -18.17
C PRO A 960 -31.83 20.81 -18.22
N MET A 961 -31.41 21.19 -19.43
CA MET A 961 -30.37 22.20 -19.65
C MET A 961 -30.98 23.59 -19.55
N ASP A 962 -30.62 24.36 -18.53
CA ASP A 962 -31.03 25.76 -18.40
C ASP A 962 -30.23 26.65 -19.37
N ILE A 963 -30.93 27.32 -20.29
CA ILE A 963 -30.35 28.15 -21.35
C ILE A 963 -29.66 29.41 -20.80
N ASN A 964 -30.03 29.86 -19.60
CA ASN A 964 -29.45 31.04 -18.95
C ASN A 964 -28.30 30.69 -18.00
N SER A 965 -28.05 29.39 -17.78
CA SER A 965 -26.92 28.90 -17.00
C SER A 965 -25.67 28.76 -17.86
N PRO A 966 -24.47 28.67 -17.25
CA PRO A 966 -23.24 28.44 -17.98
C PRO A 966 -23.21 27.13 -18.78
N PHE A 967 -22.55 27.16 -19.92
CA PHE A 967 -22.31 26.00 -20.80
C PHE A 967 -20.83 25.79 -21.07
N LEU A 968 -20.47 24.54 -21.35
CA LEU A 968 -19.18 24.16 -21.92
C LEU A 968 -19.38 23.68 -23.35
N ALA A 969 -18.57 24.19 -24.27
CA ALA A 969 -18.56 23.71 -25.65
C ALA A 969 -17.13 23.49 -26.16
N GLY A 970 -16.98 22.51 -27.05
CA GLY A 970 -15.73 22.24 -27.76
C GLY A 970 -16.01 21.58 -29.12
N ILE A 971 -14.99 21.50 -29.96
CA ILE A 971 -15.08 20.84 -31.27
C ILE A 971 -14.44 19.46 -31.20
N VAL A 972 -15.15 18.44 -31.67
CA VAL A 972 -14.70 17.06 -31.69
C VAL A 972 -14.79 16.44 -33.09
N VAL A 973 -13.85 15.55 -33.38
CA VAL A 973 -13.76 14.77 -34.63
C VAL A 973 -13.56 13.29 -34.32
N PRO A 974 -13.96 12.37 -35.22
CA PRO A 974 -13.60 10.97 -35.11
C PRO A 974 -12.09 10.75 -35.24
N ALA A 975 -11.53 9.83 -34.45
CA ALA A 975 -10.10 9.50 -34.49
C ALA A 975 -9.84 8.01 -34.24
N VAL A 976 -8.84 7.43 -34.92
CA VAL A 976 -8.37 6.05 -34.68
C VAL A 976 -7.96 5.91 -33.22
N HIS A 977 -8.45 4.86 -32.55
CA HIS A 977 -8.38 4.80 -31.09
C HIS A 977 -7.86 3.49 -30.52
N TYR A 978 -8.35 2.36 -31.00
CA TYR A 978 -7.99 1.06 -30.42
C TYR A 978 -8.01 -0.02 -31.50
N THR A 979 -7.08 -0.96 -31.43
CA THR A 979 -6.99 -2.08 -32.38
C THR A 979 -7.41 -3.37 -31.72
N MET A 980 -8.58 -3.92 -32.09
CA MET A 980 -9.13 -5.14 -31.46
C MET A 980 -8.50 -6.42 -32.02
N GLY A 981 -8.00 -6.37 -33.25
CA GLY A 981 -7.19 -7.42 -33.82
C GLY A 981 -5.77 -7.40 -33.29
N GLY A 982 -5.10 -8.54 -33.36
CA GLY A 982 -3.73 -8.69 -32.88
C GLY A 982 -3.24 -10.13 -32.95
N ILE A 983 -2.30 -10.48 -32.08
CA ILE A 983 -1.75 -11.83 -31.93
C ILE A 983 -2.86 -12.76 -31.40
N ARG A 984 -3.02 -13.92 -32.02
CA ARG A 984 -3.96 -14.93 -31.54
C ARG A 984 -3.44 -15.56 -30.25
N ILE A 985 -4.27 -15.57 -29.20
CA ILE A 985 -3.93 -16.15 -27.90
C ILE A 985 -4.98 -17.17 -27.44
N SER A 986 -4.58 -18.05 -26.54
CA SER A 986 -5.49 -18.89 -25.75
C SER A 986 -5.98 -18.15 -24.49
N SER A 987 -6.95 -18.73 -23.78
CA SER A 987 -7.42 -18.22 -22.48
C SER A 987 -6.36 -18.23 -21.38
N THR A 988 -5.24 -18.95 -21.57
CA THR A 988 -4.07 -18.94 -20.68
C THR A 988 -2.98 -17.97 -21.15
N ALA A 989 -3.32 -17.03 -22.05
CA ALA A 989 -2.42 -16.03 -22.64
C ALA A 989 -1.27 -16.59 -23.49
N SER A 990 -1.26 -17.90 -23.79
CA SER A 990 -0.26 -18.49 -24.69
C SER A 990 -0.51 -18.06 -26.12
N VAL A 991 0.53 -17.59 -26.81
CA VAL A 991 0.47 -17.21 -28.23
C VAL A 991 0.28 -18.46 -29.07
N LEU A 992 -0.64 -18.39 -30.04
CA LEU A 992 -0.99 -19.50 -30.92
C LEU A 992 -0.45 -19.25 -32.32
N THR A 993 0.00 -20.30 -33.00
CA THR A 993 0.23 -20.30 -34.45
C THR A 993 -1.08 -20.17 -35.22
N SER A 994 -1.01 -19.95 -36.54
CA SER A 994 -2.20 -19.92 -37.40
C SER A 994 -3.03 -21.23 -37.36
N SER A 995 -2.38 -22.36 -37.02
CA SER A 995 -3.04 -23.67 -36.83
C SER A 995 -3.77 -23.82 -35.49
N GLY A 996 -3.58 -22.88 -34.56
CA GLY A 996 -4.11 -22.96 -33.19
C GLY A 996 -3.19 -23.66 -32.20
N THR A 997 -2.01 -24.13 -32.61
CA THR A 997 -1.02 -24.75 -31.73
C THR A 997 -0.27 -23.67 -30.91
N PRO A 998 -0.13 -23.81 -29.58
CA PRO A 998 0.63 -22.88 -28.76
C PRO A 998 2.12 -22.84 -29.13
N ILE A 999 2.68 -21.63 -29.22
CA ILE A 999 4.13 -21.43 -29.33
C ILE A 999 4.74 -21.53 -27.93
N PRO A 1000 5.68 -22.46 -27.68
CA PRO A 1000 6.24 -22.64 -26.36
C PRO A 1000 6.91 -21.36 -25.85
N ASN A 1001 6.73 -21.09 -24.56
CA ASN A 1001 7.32 -19.97 -23.81
C ASN A 1001 6.92 -18.54 -24.25
N LEU A 1002 6.08 -18.40 -25.28
CA LEU A 1002 5.62 -17.10 -25.77
C LEU A 1002 4.20 -16.80 -25.28
N LEU A 1003 4.06 -15.70 -24.56
CA LEU A 1003 2.81 -15.21 -23.99
C LEU A 1003 2.48 -13.82 -24.56
N ALA A 1004 1.20 -13.45 -24.59
CA ALA A 1004 0.78 -12.11 -24.97
C ALA A 1004 -0.51 -11.69 -24.27
N GLY A 1005 -0.68 -10.38 -24.05
CA GLY A 1005 -1.88 -9.83 -23.42
C GLY A 1005 -2.02 -8.32 -23.52
N GLY A 1006 -3.22 -7.81 -23.29
CA GLY A 1006 -3.59 -6.41 -23.59
C GLY A 1006 -3.86 -6.22 -25.09
N GLU A 1007 -3.83 -4.96 -25.55
CA GLU A 1007 -4.21 -4.56 -26.92
C GLU A 1007 -3.35 -5.19 -28.04
N VAL A 1008 -2.21 -5.80 -27.72
CA VAL A 1008 -1.42 -6.55 -28.72
C VAL A 1008 -2.06 -7.89 -29.09
N ALA A 1009 -2.91 -8.43 -28.21
CA ALA A 1009 -3.64 -9.67 -28.41
C ALA A 1009 -4.98 -9.40 -29.10
N GLY A 1010 -5.33 -10.27 -30.05
CA GLY A 1010 -6.59 -10.21 -30.78
C GLY A 1010 -7.62 -11.24 -30.29
N GLY A 1011 -8.88 -10.97 -30.58
CA GLY A 1011 -10.00 -11.92 -30.39
C GLY A 1011 -10.90 -11.60 -29.19
N THR A 1012 -10.41 -10.97 -28.13
CA THR A 1012 -11.23 -10.64 -26.93
C THR A 1012 -12.43 -9.75 -27.28
N HIS A 1013 -12.22 -8.70 -28.07
CA HIS A 1013 -13.22 -7.66 -28.31
C HIS A 1013 -13.92 -7.77 -29.68
N GLY A 1014 -13.52 -8.71 -30.53
CA GLY A 1014 -14.02 -8.87 -31.89
C GLY A 1014 -14.10 -7.54 -32.68
N LYS A 1015 -15.28 -7.23 -33.21
CA LYS A 1015 -15.53 -6.06 -34.06
C LYS A 1015 -15.56 -4.72 -33.33
N ASN A 1016 -15.89 -4.69 -32.05
CA ASN A 1016 -16.07 -3.45 -31.29
C ASN A 1016 -15.87 -3.63 -29.79
N ARG A 1017 -14.93 -2.88 -29.24
CA ARG A 1017 -14.63 -2.86 -27.80
C ARG A 1017 -15.54 -1.90 -27.04
N LEU A 1018 -16.11 -2.36 -25.91
CA LEU A 1018 -16.81 -1.51 -24.95
C LEU A 1018 -15.86 -0.57 -24.18
N GLY A 1019 -16.34 0.63 -23.83
CA GLY A 1019 -15.60 1.56 -22.97
C GLY A 1019 -15.26 0.90 -21.62
N GLY A 1020 -14.05 1.09 -21.11
CA GLY A 1020 -13.58 0.47 -19.85
C GLY A 1020 -12.99 -0.95 -19.98
N ASN A 1021 -13.41 -1.77 -20.97
CA ASN A 1021 -12.89 -3.14 -21.15
C ASN A 1021 -11.38 -3.20 -21.43
N ALA A 1022 -10.77 -2.13 -21.96
CA ALA A 1022 -9.33 -2.10 -22.24
C ALA A 1022 -8.49 -2.19 -20.96
N LEU A 1023 -8.83 -1.42 -19.91
CA LEU A 1023 -8.09 -1.51 -18.64
C LEU A 1023 -8.39 -2.84 -17.93
N THR A 1024 -9.63 -3.32 -17.99
CA THR A 1024 -9.99 -4.65 -17.48
C THR A 1024 -9.14 -5.75 -18.14
N GLU A 1025 -9.00 -5.71 -19.47
CA GLU A 1025 -8.17 -6.65 -20.21
C GLU A 1025 -6.71 -6.60 -19.78
N CYS A 1026 -6.13 -5.40 -19.64
CA CYS A 1026 -4.76 -5.25 -19.17
C CYS A 1026 -4.53 -5.92 -17.81
N LEU A 1027 -5.44 -5.71 -16.85
CA LEU A 1027 -5.33 -6.28 -15.51
C LEU A 1027 -5.56 -7.80 -15.51
N VAL A 1028 -6.59 -8.27 -16.20
CA VAL A 1028 -6.95 -9.70 -16.22
C VAL A 1028 -5.89 -10.53 -16.95
N PHE A 1029 -5.54 -10.16 -18.18
CA PHE A 1029 -4.55 -10.93 -18.94
C PHE A 1029 -3.13 -10.76 -18.40
N GLY A 1030 -2.80 -9.62 -17.78
CA GLY A 1030 -1.53 -9.48 -17.05
C GLY A 1030 -1.41 -10.46 -15.88
N ARG A 1031 -2.50 -10.66 -15.13
CA ARG A 1031 -2.55 -11.69 -14.07
C ARG A 1031 -2.51 -13.11 -14.62
N ILE A 1032 -3.21 -13.39 -15.74
CA ILE A 1032 -3.19 -14.71 -16.39
C ILE A 1032 -1.77 -15.06 -16.86
N ILE A 1033 -1.05 -14.11 -17.46
CA ILE A 1033 0.37 -14.28 -17.83
C ILE A 1033 1.18 -14.68 -16.60
N ALA A 1034 1.03 -13.95 -15.49
CA ALA A 1034 1.77 -14.25 -14.27
C ALA A 1034 1.44 -15.64 -13.71
N HIS A 1035 0.15 -16.01 -13.63
CA HIS A 1035 -0.25 -17.35 -13.21
C HIS A 1035 0.36 -18.44 -14.09
N ARG A 1036 0.37 -18.25 -15.41
CA ARG A 1036 0.96 -19.21 -16.35
C ARG A 1036 2.46 -19.42 -16.13
N VAL A 1037 3.19 -18.34 -15.87
CA VAL A 1037 4.62 -18.40 -15.55
C VAL A 1037 4.84 -19.13 -14.22
N LEU A 1038 4.04 -18.84 -13.19
CA LEU A 1038 4.20 -19.44 -11.87
C LEU A 1038 3.85 -20.94 -11.84
N GLU A 1039 2.88 -21.39 -12.65
CA GLU A 1039 2.49 -22.80 -12.76
C GLU A 1039 3.56 -23.69 -13.44
N GLN A 1040 4.38 -23.14 -14.35
CA GLN A 1040 5.38 -23.94 -15.09
C GLN A 1040 6.79 -23.90 -14.47
N SER A 1041 6.95 -23.29 -13.27
CA SER A 1041 8.15 -23.24 -12.41
C SER A 1041 8.84 -24.58 -12.12
N ASP A 1042 8.11 -25.69 -12.27
CA ASP A 1042 8.48 -27.01 -11.74
C ASP A 1042 9.30 -27.92 -12.67
N GLY A 1043 9.82 -27.43 -13.82
CA GLY A 1043 10.65 -28.20 -14.78
C GLY A 1043 12.09 -27.72 -14.87
N GLY A 1044 13.05 -28.48 -14.32
CA GLY A 1044 14.48 -28.07 -14.19
C GLY A 1044 15.40 -28.52 -15.33
N PHE A 1045 16.44 -27.70 -15.60
CA PHE A 1045 17.71 -28.07 -16.24
C PHE A 1045 18.75 -28.36 -15.15
N THR A 1046 19.53 -29.44 -15.32
CA THR A 1046 20.70 -29.78 -14.49
C THR A 1046 21.91 -30.00 -15.39
N ASP A 1047 23.09 -29.49 -14.99
CA ASP A 1047 24.35 -29.98 -15.55
C ASP A 1047 25.33 -30.35 -14.42
N ALA A 1048 26.17 -31.32 -14.77
CA ALA A 1048 27.01 -32.15 -13.93
C ALA A 1048 28.19 -31.41 -13.29
N GLU A 1049 28.65 -32.01 -12.18
CA GLU A 1049 29.87 -31.70 -11.44
C GLU A 1049 29.78 -30.52 -10.48
N GLY A 1050 29.25 -30.82 -9.29
CA GLY A 1050 29.39 -29.96 -8.13
C GLY A 1050 30.86 -29.82 -7.72
N THR A 1051 31.37 -28.59 -7.74
CA THR A 1051 32.42 -28.11 -6.83
C THR A 1051 32.39 -26.57 -6.73
N PRO A 1052 32.68 -25.98 -5.56
CA PRO A 1052 32.60 -24.53 -5.35
C PRO A 1052 33.98 -23.84 -5.42
N HIS A 1053 34.11 -22.67 -6.05
CA HIS A 1053 35.01 -21.57 -5.61
C HIS A 1053 34.95 -20.30 -6.49
N GLY A 1054 35.21 -19.15 -5.86
CA GLY A 1054 35.95 -18.05 -6.49
C GLY A 1054 35.27 -16.69 -6.59
N THR A 1055 35.28 -15.90 -5.51
CA THR A 1055 35.11 -14.44 -5.58
C THR A 1055 36.27 -13.80 -6.35
N THR A 1056 35.98 -13.03 -7.41
CA THR A 1056 36.90 -11.98 -7.88
C THR A 1056 36.20 -10.62 -7.86
N ASN A 1057 36.88 -9.69 -7.19
CA ASN A 1057 36.48 -8.30 -7.04
C ASN A 1057 36.55 -7.57 -8.39
N GLY A 1058 35.42 -7.02 -8.84
CA GLY A 1058 35.37 -5.93 -9.80
C GLY A 1058 34.56 -4.78 -9.20
N LYS A 1059 35.24 -3.73 -8.71
CA LYS A 1059 34.59 -2.49 -8.25
C LYS A 1059 33.83 -1.84 -9.42
N PRO A 1060 32.56 -1.41 -9.29
CA PRO A 1060 31.94 -0.55 -10.26
C PRO A 1060 32.58 0.85 -10.19
N LYS A 1061 33.04 1.37 -11.34
CA LYS A 1061 33.43 2.78 -11.49
C LYS A 1061 32.17 3.65 -11.38
N ILE A 1062 32.16 4.54 -10.41
CA ILE A 1062 31.23 5.67 -10.36
C ILE A 1062 31.60 6.60 -11.51
N SER A 1063 30.70 6.78 -12.48
CA SER A 1063 30.84 7.84 -13.48
C SER A 1063 30.57 9.19 -12.81
N THR A 1064 31.61 9.99 -12.62
CA THR A 1064 31.49 11.40 -12.24
C THR A 1064 30.84 12.18 -13.37
N LEU A 1065 29.70 12.83 -13.12
CA LEU A 1065 29.05 13.74 -14.07
C LEU A 1065 30.04 14.85 -14.48
N ARG A 1066 30.04 15.20 -15.78
CA ARG A 1066 30.94 16.21 -16.36
C ARG A 1066 30.65 17.60 -15.76
N ALA A 1067 31.68 18.41 -15.52
CA ALA A 1067 31.53 19.80 -15.14
C ALA A 1067 31.19 20.66 -16.38
N VAL A 1068 30.11 21.44 -16.31
CA VAL A 1068 29.67 22.38 -17.36
C VAL A 1068 29.86 23.80 -16.83
N LYS A 1069 30.55 24.66 -17.60
CA LYS A 1069 30.77 26.06 -17.22
C LYS A 1069 29.57 26.95 -17.62
N PRO A 1070 29.32 28.07 -16.94
CA PRO A 1070 28.25 29.01 -17.32
C PRO A 1070 28.41 29.52 -18.76
N MET A 1071 29.65 29.79 -19.21
CA MET A 1071 29.95 30.17 -20.60
C MET A 1071 29.66 29.07 -21.63
N GLU A 1072 29.66 27.80 -21.22
CA GLU A 1072 29.28 26.68 -22.09
C GLU A 1072 27.76 26.60 -22.16
N LEU A 1073 27.08 26.62 -21.01
CA LEU A 1073 25.62 26.61 -20.92
C LEU A 1073 25.00 27.73 -21.78
N ALA A 1074 25.54 28.95 -21.70
CA ALA A 1074 25.05 30.12 -22.44
C ALA A 1074 25.05 30.00 -23.97
N LYS A 1075 25.67 28.96 -24.55
CA LYS A 1075 25.67 28.72 -26.00
C LYS A 1075 24.43 27.97 -26.49
N HIS A 1076 23.69 27.33 -25.59
CA HIS A 1076 22.59 26.41 -25.89
C HIS A 1076 21.23 27.08 -25.68
N THR A 1077 20.91 28.06 -26.53
CA THR A 1077 19.72 28.94 -26.39
C THR A 1077 18.72 28.85 -27.54
N SER A 1078 18.82 27.83 -28.40
CA SER A 1078 18.04 27.74 -29.64
C SER A 1078 17.06 26.57 -29.64
N MET A 1079 16.06 26.59 -30.54
CA MET A 1079 15.07 25.51 -30.70
C MET A 1079 15.70 24.13 -30.95
N ASP A 1080 16.83 24.09 -31.65
CA ASP A 1080 17.53 22.84 -32.00
C ASP A 1080 18.66 22.49 -31.02
N ASP A 1081 18.91 23.35 -30.02
CA ASP A 1081 19.98 23.19 -29.02
C ASP A 1081 19.67 24.07 -27.79
N CYS A 1082 18.88 23.53 -26.85
CA CYS A 1082 18.34 24.24 -25.69
C CYS A 1082 18.71 23.54 -24.38
N TRP A 1083 19.65 24.09 -23.62
CA TRP A 1083 20.04 23.56 -22.32
C TRP A 1083 19.66 24.52 -21.21
N ILE A 1084 19.29 23.99 -20.05
CA ILE A 1084 19.02 24.77 -18.84
C ILE A 1084 19.75 24.15 -17.66
N ALA A 1085 20.12 24.96 -16.68
CA ALA A 1085 20.56 24.45 -15.39
C ALA A 1085 19.44 24.55 -14.35
N ILE A 1086 19.19 23.47 -13.61
CA ILE A 1086 18.25 23.42 -12.50
C ILE A 1086 18.89 22.66 -11.33
N ASP A 1087 18.91 23.29 -10.16
CA ASP A 1087 19.48 22.79 -8.90
C ASP A 1087 20.95 22.34 -9.06
N GLY A 1088 21.74 23.14 -9.79
CA GLY A 1088 23.16 22.88 -10.04
C GLY A 1088 23.46 21.76 -11.04
N LYS A 1089 22.44 21.20 -11.71
CA LYS A 1089 22.58 20.21 -12.79
C LYS A 1089 22.14 20.79 -14.12
N VAL A 1090 22.85 20.47 -15.20
CA VAL A 1090 22.52 20.91 -16.56
C VAL A 1090 21.71 19.83 -17.26
N TYR A 1091 20.61 20.20 -17.89
CA TYR A 1091 19.71 19.33 -18.63
C TYR A 1091 19.58 19.79 -20.09
N ASP A 1092 19.55 18.84 -21.02
CA ASP A 1092 19.17 19.09 -22.42
C ASP A 1092 17.65 19.00 -22.53
N MET A 1093 17.01 20.11 -22.87
CA MET A 1093 15.54 20.20 -22.98
C MET A 1093 15.07 20.20 -24.42
N THR A 1094 15.98 20.10 -25.40
CA THR A 1094 15.69 20.26 -26.83
C THR A 1094 14.53 19.37 -27.30
N ASP A 1095 14.52 18.09 -26.94
CA ASP A 1095 13.46 17.14 -27.35
C ASP A 1095 12.14 17.34 -26.61
N PHE A 1096 12.18 18.03 -25.46
CA PHE A 1096 11.03 18.24 -24.60
C PHE A 1096 10.34 19.60 -24.86
N LEU A 1097 10.98 20.50 -25.61
CA LEU A 1097 10.45 21.82 -25.94
C LEU A 1097 9.02 21.75 -26.48
N GLU A 1098 8.75 20.87 -27.46
CA GLU A 1098 7.41 20.74 -28.08
C GLU A 1098 6.39 19.97 -27.21
N GLU A 1099 6.87 19.23 -26.21
CA GLU A 1099 6.07 18.42 -25.29
C GLU A 1099 5.72 19.17 -23.99
N HIS A 1100 6.39 20.31 -23.72
CA HIS A 1100 6.15 21.11 -22.54
C HIS A 1100 4.73 21.73 -22.54
N PRO A 1101 3.94 21.60 -21.45
CA PRO A 1101 2.55 22.04 -21.42
C PRO A 1101 2.32 23.55 -21.65
N ALA A 1102 3.32 24.39 -21.38
CA ALA A 1102 3.26 25.83 -21.61
C ALA A 1102 3.83 26.26 -22.97
N GLY A 1103 4.19 25.32 -23.84
CA GLY A 1103 4.86 25.58 -25.12
C GLY A 1103 6.39 25.65 -25.00
N PRO A 1104 7.10 25.58 -26.14
CA PRO A 1104 8.57 25.64 -26.21
C PRO A 1104 9.13 26.99 -25.76
N GLU A 1105 8.38 28.08 -25.95
CA GLU A 1105 8.80 29.45 -25.63
C GLU A 1105 9.11 29.62 -24.13
N ALA A 1106 8.33 28.95 -23.27
CA ALA A 1106 8.50 29.01 -21.82
C ALA A 1106 9.86 28.45 -21.33
N ILE A 1107 10.45 27.51 -22.08
CA ILE A 1107 11.77 26.96 -21.77
C ILE A 1107 12.85 27.77 -22.48
N LEU A 1108 12.60 28.23 -23.71
CA LEU A 1108 13.54 29.06 -24.47
C LEU A 1108 13.88 30.38 -23.76
N GLU A 1109 12.93 31.00 -23.06
CA GLU A 1109 13.15 32.22 -22.26
C GLU A 1109 14.21 32.05 -21.15
N VAL A 1110 14.37 30.82 -20.66
CA VAL A 1110 15.31 30.48 -19.58
C VAL A 1110 16.47 29.59 -20.07
N SER A 1111 16.56 29.39 -21.38
CA SER A 1111 17.64 28.62 -22.02
C SER A 1111 19.01 29.28 -21.82
N GLY A 1112 20.05 28.46 -21.75
CA GLY A 1112 21.43 28.88 -21.57
C GLY A 1112 21.79 29.50 -20.22
N ARG A 1113 20.92 29.38 -19.20
CA ARG A 1113 21.20 29.88 -17.85
C ARG A 1113 20.69 28.94 -16.75
N ASP A 1114 21.02 29.28 -15.51
CA ASP A 1114 20.44 28.64 -14.32
C ASP A 1114 19.03 29.17 -14.11
N ALA A 1115 18.06 28.29 -14.32
CA ALA A 1115 16.63 28.54 -14.25
C ALA A 1115 16.01 27.93 -12.99
N THR A 1116 16.81 27.66 -11.95
CA THR A 1116 16.36 26.94 -10.74
C THR A 1116 15.18 27.61 -10.06
N GLU A 1117 15.20 28.93 -9.93
CA GLU A 1117 14.15 29.67 -9.23
C GLU A 1117 12.88 29.76 -10.06
N GLU A 1118 13.00 30.05 -11.37
CA GLU A 1118 11.88 30.02 -12.31
C GLU A 1118 11.24 28.64 -12.38
N PHE A 1119 12.05 27.57 -12.41
CA PHE A 1119 11.56 26.20 -12.39
C PHE A 1119 10.82 25.89 -11.09
N LYS A 1120 11.39 26.21 -9.92
CA LYS A 1120 10.77 25.94 -8.60
C LYS A 1120 9.49 26.74 -8.36
N SER A 1121 9.31 27.87 -9.04
CA SER A 1121 8.08 28.69 -8.93
C SER A 1121 6.85 28.03 -9.56
N ILE A 1122 7.04 27.10 -10.50
CA ILE A 1122 5.95 26.45 -11.26
C ILE A 1122 5.98 24.92 -11.10
N HIS A 1123 7.15 24.33 -10.82
CA HIS A 1123 7.41 22.89 -10.87
C HIS A 1123 8.14 22.39 -9.61
N THR A 1124 7.97 21.11 -9.30
CA THR A 1124 8.73 20.44 -8.22
C THR A 1124 9.95 19.74 -8.78
N LEU A 1125 11.07 19.72 -8.05
CA LEU A 1125 12.31 19.05 -8.48
C LEU A 1125 12.13 17.54 -8.83
N ALA A 1126 11.13 16.87 -8.25
CA ALA A 1126 10.78 15.49 -8.59
C ALA A 1126 10.41 15.29 -10.08
N MET A 1127 9.97 16.35 -10.78
CA MET A 1127 9.66 16.30 -12.22
C MET A 1127 10.90 16.17 -13.10
N LEU A 1128 12.09 16.40 -12.54
CA LEU A 1128 13.37 16.21 -13.23
C LEU A 1128 13.94 14.78 -13.05
N GLU A 1129 13.27 13.92 -12.27
CA GLU A 1129 13.72 12.53 -12.07
C GLU A 1129 13.68 11.69 -13.35
N ASP A 1130 12.86 12.10 -14.33
CA ASP A 1130 12.78 11.48 -15.65
C ASP A 1130 13.80 12.05 -16.66
N PHE A 1131 14.60 13.07 -16.28
CA PHE A 1131 15.61 13.71 -17.13
C PHE A 1131 17.02 13.38 -16.64
N ASP A 1132 17.84 12.85 -17.53
CA ASP A 1132 19.25 12.61 -17.24
C ASP A 1132 20.07 13.91 -17.30
N PRO A 1133 20.77 14.32 -16.23
CA PRO A 1133 21.63 15.48 -16.31
C PRO A 1133 22.80 15.24 -17.27
N LEU A 1134 23.12 16.25 -18.08
CA LEU A 1134 24.31 16.31 -18.92
C LEU A 1134 25.58 16.51 -18.08
N GLY A 1135 25.46 17.22 -16.97
CA GLY A 1135 26.57 17.56 -16.10
C GLY A 1135 26.16 18.38 -14.88
N THR A 1136 27.16 18.79 -14.11
CA THR A 1136 26.98 19.69 -12.96
C THR A 1136 27.44 21.08 -13.38
N LEU A 1137 26.60 22.11 -13.17
CA LEU A 1137 26.98 23.50 -13.38
C LEU A 1137 28.02 23.88 -12.32
N VAL A 1138 29.23 24.21 -12.76
CA VAL A 1138 30.29 24.70 -11.86
C VAL A 1138 30.33 26.22 -11.88
N LYS A 1139 30.61 26.83 -10.73
CA LYS A 1139 30.86 28.28 -10.64
C LYS A 1139 32.22 28.59 -11.29
N ASP A 1140 32.29 29.69 -12.03
CA ASP A 1140 33.56 30.18 -12.58
C ASP A 1140 34.56 30.58 -11.48
#